data_AF-A0A1S2YMB9-F1
#
_entry.id   AF-A0A1S2YMB9-F1
#
_cell.length_a   1.000
_cell.length_b   1.000
_cell.length_c   1.000
_cell.angle_alpha   90.00
_cell.angle_beta   90.00
_cell.angle_gamma   90.00
#
_symmetry.space_group_name_H-M   'P 1'
#
loop_
_entity.id
_entity.type
_entity.pdbx_description
1 polymer ?
#
loop_
_entity_poly.entity_id
_entity_poly.type
_entity_poly.pdbx_seq_one_letter_code
_entity_poly.pdbx_strand_id
1 'polypeptide(L)'
;MAKGGQCLFEKLRRFIRTVFFVVALVVSLIVTSLPVVVAVVDVLVPCVLISNFTCVKCYGLKEHFRRYSFKSSLIDIPLVSVIRSFVIICVYSICDGPALSHGPYLGTVTLCSFSSIVLLSVKACVFTVNSQIEAEASVASLKRQRLHLKKSWGMPVLFLSSVVFALGHTVAAYRTSCRARRKLLFHRVDPESVLSCKSVFSGYSKVPRSPTPSGGRTPKSDGEMRRRPFGTARDEELQARLLADSDSSFITCQGITLHYKLNLPGSPPHTLASTSCVELNSSCSISSVSVGLEKVDTHWIDMSPKIETHLYRSYSNQLNGSSLYAPLLDSTATSVFSEGVPIFHLNGICEEDDSSKLGSLSLEQSIGQLGVVLIHGFGGGVFSWRHVMGSLAREINCTVAAFDRPGWGLSARPRREDWEKKELPNPYKLESQIDLLLSFCSEIGFSSVVLIGHDDGGLLALMAAQRVQKSSNYCNVTIKGVVLLNVSLSREVVPSFARILLHTSLGKKHLVRPLLRMEITQVVNRRAWYDATKLTTEVLNLYKAPLSVEGWDEAVHEIGKLSSETILSAKNAESLLLAVEDIPVLVIAGAEDSLVSLKSCQAMASKLENSRLVAISGCGHLPHEECPKALLAAISPFISRLMSASGSQSQ
;
A
#
# COMPACT_ATOMS: atom_id res chain seq x y z
N MET A 1 19.01 54.51 36.94
CA MET A 1 19.66 53.18 36.78
C MET A 1 19.01 52.27 35.72
N ALA A 2 18.46 52.78 34.59
CA ALA A 2 17.58 51.98 33.72
C ALA A 2 18.19 51.42 32.39
N LYS A 3 19.47 51.68 32.07
CA LYS A 3 20.09 51.21 30.81
C LYS A 3 20.86 49.88 30.91
N GLY A 4 21.07 49.33 32.12
CA GLY A 4 21.87 48.10 32.31
C GLY A 4 21.14 46.79 31.95
N GLY A 5 19.86 46.67 32.32
CA GLY A 5 19.12 45.40 32.24
C GLY A 5 18.89 44.88 30.81
N GLN A 6 18.57 45.76 29.87
CA GLN A 6 18.36 45.37 28.46
C GLN A 6 19.64 44.82 27.82
N CYS A 7 20.81 45.37 28.16
CA CYS A 7 22.11 44.88 27.68
C CYS A 7 22.43 43.46 28.19
N LEU A 8 22.07 43.15 29.44
CA LEU A 8 22.22 41.82 30.02
C LEU A 8 21.30 40.79 29.37
N PHE A 9 20.02 41.15 29.14
CA PHE A 9 19.06 40.26 28.46
C PHE A 9 19.44 40.01 27.00
N GLU A 10 19.91 41.03 26.27
CA GLU A 10 20.47 40.91 24.93
C GLU A 10 21.68 39.97 24.88
N LYS A 11 22.63 40.12 25.82
CA LYS A 11 23.81 39.25 25.93
C LYS A 11 23.42 37.79 26.21
N LEU A 12 22.50 37.56 27.15
CA LEU A 12 21.98 36.23 27.47
C LEU A 12 21.27 35.58 26.27
N ARG A 13 20.45 36.35 25.53
CA ARG A 13 19.78 35.90 24.31
C ARG A 13 20.77 35.52 23.20
N ARG A 14 21.85 36.30 23.03
CA ARG A 14 22.94 35.98 22.10
C ARG A 14 23.69 34.71 22.54
N PHE A 15 24.02 34.59 23.82
CA PHE A 15 24.66 33.40 24.38
C PHE A 15 23.83 32.13 24.17
N ILE A 16 22.53 32.15 24.48
CA ILE A 16 21.62 31.01 24.27
C ILE A 16 21.54 30.63 22.79
N ARG A 17 21.46 31.61 21.87
CA ARG A 17 21.52 31.35 20.41
C ARG A 17 22.84 30.71 19.98
N THR A 18 23.96 31.18 20.51
CA THR A 18 25.28 30.60 20.21
C THR A 18 25.38 29.16 20.73
N VAL A 19 24.95 28.90 21.97
CA VAL A 19 24.90 27.54 22.54
C VAL A 19 24.00 26.62 21.70
N PHE A 20 22.81 27.08 21.32
CA PHE A 20 21.91 26.31 20.45
C PHE A 20 22.54 26.00 19.08
N PHE A 21 23.22 26.99 18.46
CA PHE A 21 23.89 26.79 17.18
C PHE A 21 25.08 25.82 17.30
N VAL A 22 25.89 25.93 18.35
CA VAL A 22 26.99 24.99 18.63
C VAL A 22 26.45 23.58 18.87
N VAL A 23 25.38 23.42 19.65
CA VAL A 23 24.72 22.11 19.86
C VAL A 23 24.17 21.56 18.54
N ALA A 24 23.49 22.37 17.74
CA ALA A 24 22.97 21.94 16.43
C ALA A 24 24.09 21.54 15.45
N LEU A 25 25.22 22.26 15.45
CA LEU A 25 26.41 21.95 14.66
C LEU A 25 27.08 20.66 15.13
N VAL A 26 27.24 20.47 16.44
CA VAL A 26 27.80 19.24 17.03
C VAL A 26 26.89 18.03 16.76
N VAL A 27 25.57 18.17 16.93
CA VAL A 27 24.60 17.12 16.57
C VAL A 27 24.65 16.82 15.07
N SER A 28 24.77 17.84 14.22
CA SER A 28 24.93 17.64 12.77
C SER A 28 26.23 16.92 12.42
N LEU A 29 27.33 17.25 13.10
CA LEU A 29 28.63 16.60 12.95
C LEU A 29 28.56 15.12 13.35
N ILE A 30 27.96 14.81 14.50
CA ILE A 30 27.70 13.46 15.02
C ILE A 30 26.82 12.65 14.04
N VAL A 31 25.76 13.27 13.49
CA VAL A 31 24.87 12.63 12.51
C VAL A 31 25.57 12.42 11.15
N THR A 32 26.54 13.26 10.79
CA THR A 32 27.38 13.03 9.60
C THR A 32 28.48 11.99 9.81
N SER A 33 28.99 11.81 11.03
CA SER A 33 30.06 10.86 11.38
C SER A 33 29.55 9.58 12.04
N LEU A 34 28.30 9.18 11.78
CA LEU A 34 27.64 8.02 12.40
C LEU A 34 28.51 6.74 12.50
N PRO A 35 29.30 6.32 11.49
CA PRO A 35 30.19 5.16 11.62
C PRO A 35 31.28 5.33 12.70
N VAL A 36 31.85 6.54 12.82
CA VAL A 36 32.88 6.87 13.82
C VAL A 36 32.27 6.86 15.23
N VAL A 37 31.06 7.41 15.37
CA VAL A 37 30.33 7.43 16.65
C VAL A 37 30.04 6.00 17.12
N VAL A 38 29.52 5.13 16.24
CA VAL A 38 29.24 3.73 16.59
C VAL A 38 30.54 3.00 16.96
N ALA A 39 31.63 3.21 16.21
CA ALA A 39 32.93 2.61 16.50
C ALA A 39 33.51 3.02 17.86
N VAL A 40 33.44 4.31 18.21
CA VAL A 40 33.90 4.81 19.50
C VAL A 40 33.09 4.20 20.65
N VAL A 41 31.76 4.10 20.51
CA VAL A 41 30.89 3.51 21.55
C VAL A 41 31.10 1.99 21.67
N ASP A 42 31.28 1.29 20.56
CA ASP A 42 31.60 -0.16 20.51
C ASP A 42 32.95 -0.50 21.16
N VAL A 43 33.92 0.41 21.15
CA VAL A 43 35.16 0.26 21.92
C VAL A 43 34.94 0.58 23.41
N LEU A 44 34.32 1.73 23.71
CA LEU A 44 34.21 2.23 25.08
C LEU A 44 33.31 1.36 25.96
N VAL A 45 32.16 0.91 25.47
CA VAL A 45 31.16 0.20 26.30
C VAL A 45 31.68 -1.15 26.80
N PRO A 46 32.22 -2.06 25.97
CA PRO A 46 32.87 -3.29 26.45
C PRO A 46 34.05 -3.02 27.38
N CYS A 47 34.87 -1.98 27.14
CA CYS A 47 35.98 -1.60 28.00
C CYS A 47 35.54 -1.08 29.39
N VAL A 48 34.42 -0.37 29.46
CA VAL A 48 33.82 0.03 30.75
C VAL A 48 33.17 -1.17 31.43
N LEU A 49 32.39 -1.98 30.70
CA LEU A 49 31.74 -3.17 31.25
C LEU A 49 32.74 -4.19 31.83
N ILE A 50 33.84 -4.50 31.14
CA ILE A 50 34.83 -5.48 31.64
C ILE A 50 35.49 -5.06 32.96
N SER A 51 35.59 -3.75 33.23
CA SER A 51 36.10 -3.20 34.50
C SER A 51 35.16 -3.46 35.70
N ASN A 52 33.87 -3.67 35.46
CA ASN A 52 32.89 -4.05 36.48
C ASN A 52 32.89 -5.56 36.80
N PHE A 53 33.47 -6.37 35.91
CA PHE A 53 33.49 -7.83 36.00
C PHE A 53 34.88 -8.41 36.29
N THR A 54 35.95 -7.67 36.01
CA THR A 54 37.35 -8.07 36.24
C THR A 54 38.19 -6.91 36.77
N CYS A 55 39.16 -7.20 37.62
CA CYS A 55 40.10 -6.18 38.09
C CYS A 55 41.20 -5.93 37.03
N VAL A 56 40.89 -5.13 36.01
CA VAL A 56 41.83 -4.75 34.93
C VAL A 56 43.04 -3.96 35.47
N LYS A 57 42.93 -3.36 36.66
CA LYS A 57 44.05 -2.66 37.34
C LYS A 57 44.92 -3.56 38.22
N CYS A 58 44.56 -4.83 38.44
CA CYS A 58 45.29 -5.71 39.36
C CYS A 58 46.55 -6.34 38.73
N TYR A 59 46.70 -6.30 37.40
CA TYR A 59 47.81 -6.93 36.68
C TYR A 59 48.29 -6.04 35.54
N GLY A 60 49.60 -6.06 35.26
CA GLY A 60 50.15 -5.40 34.08
C GLY A 60 49.75 -6.12 32.79
N LEU A 61 49.76 -5.40 31.66
CA LEU A 61 49.40 -5.92 30.33
C LEU A 61 50.07 -7.26 30.00
N LYS A 62 51.38 -7.38 30.25
CA LYS A 62 52.18 -8.61 30.03
C LYS A 62 51.70 -9.80 30.87
N GLU A 63 51.20 -9.54 32.08
CA GLU A 63 50.69 -10.58 32.99
C GLU A 63 49.26 -11.01 32.61
N HIS A 64 48.44 -10.08 32.10
CA HIS A 64 47.15 -10.41 31.49
C HIS A 64 47.30 -11.31 30.25
N PHE A 65 48.29 -11.08 29.40
CA PHE A 65 48.61 -11.98 28.29
C PHE A 65 49.13 -13.34 28.77
N ARG A 66 49.98 -13.39 29.80
CA ARG A 66 50.51 -14.67 30.33
C ARG A 66 49.45 -15.55 30.99
N ARG A 67 48.39 -14.95 31.56
CA ARG A 67 47.24 -15.65 32.18
C ARG A 67 46.04 -15.81 31.25
N TYR A 68 46.21 -15.51 29.96
CA TYR A 68 45.14 -15.59 28.99
C TYR A 68 44.73 -17.05 28.73
N SER A 69 43.42 -17.30 28.72
CA SER A 69 42.83 -18.55 28.23
C SER A 69 41.49 -18.28 27.56
N PHE A 70 41.33 -18.81 26.34
CA PHE A 70 40.10 -18.67 25.57
C PHE A 70 38.88 -19.31 26.27
N LYS A 71 39.05 -20.23 27.23
CA LYS A 71 37.92 -20.84 27.96
C LYS A 71 37.41 -20.01 29.15
N SER A 72 38.22 -19.10 29.70
CA SER A 72 37.92 -18.45 31.00
C SER A 72 38.18 -16.93 31.05
N SER A 73 38.92 -16.34 30.11
CA SER A 73 39.15 -14.89 30.04
C SER A 73 37.93 -14.15 29.47
N LEU A 74 37.70 -12.90 29.90
CA LEU A 74 36.72 -11.99 29.29
C LEU A 74 37.34 -10.98 28.31
N ILE A 75 38.68 -10.93 28.23
CA ILE A 75 39.44 -9.89 27.48
C ILE A 75 39.22 -9.99 25.96
N ASP A 76 38.84 -11.16 25.46
CA ASP A 76 38.53 -11.38 24.04
C ASP A 76 37.43 -10.46 23.51
N ILE A 77 36.42 -10.15 24.32
CA ILE A 77 35.22 -9.45 23.86
C ILE A 77 35.51 -7.98 23.52
N PRO A 78 36.11 -7.16 24.43
CA PRO A 78 36.54 -5.82 24.06
C PRO A 78 37.62 -5.84 22.97
N LEU A 79 38.50 -6.84 22.92
CA LEU A 79 39.52 -6.95 21.87
C LEU A 79 38.89 -7.16 20.48
N VAL A 80 37.87 -8.02 20.36
CA VAL A 80 37.12 -8.23 19.12
C VAL A 80 36.36 -6.96 18.71
N SER A 81 35.73 -6.23 19.63
CA SER A 81 35.13 -4.93 19.33
C SER A 81 36.16 -3.89 18.87
N VAL A 82 37.34 -3.83 19.50
CA VAL A 82 38.45 -2.95 19.06
C VAL A 82 38.90 -3.28 17.65
N ILE A 83 39.18 -4.55 17.34
CA ILE A 83 39.62 -4.99 16.01
C ILE A 83 38.54 -4.68 14.96
N ARG A 84 37.28 -5.02 15.24
CA ARG A 84 36.15 -4.74 14.33
C ARG A 84 35.98 -3.24 14.09
N SER A 85 35.95 -2.43 15.14
CA SER A 85 35.83 -0.98 15.02
C SER A 85 37.01 -0.35 14.28
N PHE A 86 38.25 -0.81 14.52
CA PHE A 86 39.44 -0.34 13.82
C PHE A 86 39.36 -0.63 12.31
N VAL A 87 39.09 -1.88 11.92
CA VAL A 87 38.93 -2.26 10.51
C VAL A 87 37.83 -1.44 9.83
N ILE A 88 36.68 -1.26 10.49
CA ILE A 88 35.57 -0.49 9.94
C ILE A 88 35.92 0.99 9.77
N ILE A 89 36.64 1.61 10.71
CA ILE A 89 37.14 2.99 10.57
C ILE A 89 38.16 3.08 9.42
N CYS A 90 39.14 2.19 9.34
CA CYS A 90 40.15 2.20 8.29
C CYS A 90 39.51 2.10 6.89
N VAL A 91 38.57 1.18 6.70
CA VAL A 91 37.87 1.04 5.41
C VAL A 91 37.00 2.26 5.13
N TYR A 92 36.32 2.82 6.13
CA TYR A 92 35.56 4.07 5.98
C TYR A 92 36.43 5.27 5.58
N SER A 93 37.65 5.38 6.11
CA SER A 93 38.61 6.43 5.79
C SER A 93 39.27 6.26 4.40
N ILE A 94 39.31 5.05 3.86
CA ILE A 94 39.88 4.74 2.54
C ILE A 94 38.80 4.82 1.43
N CYS A 95 37.52 4.68 1.77
CA CYS A 95 36.43 4.65 0.79
C CYS A 95 35.94 6.04 0.36
N ASP A 96 36.23 6.41 -0.88
CA ASP A 96 35.62 7.57 -1.56
C ASP A 96 34.10 7.41 -1.79
N GLY A 97 33.44 8.50 -2.22
CA GLY A 97 32.00 8.54 -2.54
C GLY A 97 31.47 7.36 -3.39
N PRO A 98 32.16 6.94 -4.47
CA PRO A 98 31.79 5.75 -5.24
C PRO A 98 32.03 4.42 -4.49
N ALA A 99 33.10 4.29 -3.71
CA ALA A 99 33.37 3.08 -2.93
C ALA A 99 32.34 2.91 -1.79
N LEU A 100 31.85 4.01 -1.21
CA LEU A 100 30.76 4.00 -0.24
C LEU A 100 29.42 3.56 -0.86
N SER A 101 29.16 3.81 -2.15
CA SER A 101 27.88 3.52 -2.80
C SER A 101 27.80 2.13 -3.43
N HIS A 102 28.89 1.65 -4.04
CA HIS A 102 28.91 0.42 -4.85
C HIS A 102 29.10 -0.89 -4.04
N GLY A 103 29.11 -0.79 -2.71
CA GLY A 103 29.03 -1.95 -1.82
C GLY A 103 30.29 -2.43 -1.10
N PRO A 104 31.56 -2.13 -1.48
CA PRO A 104 32.71 -2.72 -0.77
C PRO A 104 32.75 -2.32 0.71
N TYR A 105 32.47 -1.06 1.06
CA TYR A 105 32.35 -0.64 2.45
C TYR A 105 31.28 -1.42 3.22
N LEU A 106 30.07 -1.56 2.66
CA LEU A 106 28.98 -2.29 3.30
C LEU A 106 29.32 -3.77 3.46
N GLY A 107 29.90 -4.40 2.44
CA GLY A 107 30.33 -5.79 2.44
C GLY A 107 31.43 -6.08 3.47
N THR A 108 32.43 -5.21 3.57
CA THR A 108 33.49 -5.38 4.59
C THR A 108 32.95 -5.20 6.00
N VAL A 109 32.02 -4.25 6.23
CA VAL A 109 31.36 -4.08 7.52
C VAL A 109 30.50 -5.30 7.87
N THR A 110 29.67 -5.81 6.95
CA THR A 110 28.84 -6.99 7.22
C THR A 110 29.68 -8.23 7.48
N LEU A 111 30.76 -8.46 6.71
CA LEU A 111 31.69 -9.56 6.94
C LEU A 111 32.37 -9.45 8.31
N CYS A 112 32.92 -8.29 8.65
CA CYS A 112 33.60 -8.08 9.93
C CYS A 112 32.65 -8.22 11.13
N SER A 113 31.44 -7.66 11.04
CA SER A 113 30.37 -7.86 12.03
C SER A 113 29.98 -9.34 12.16
N PHE A 114 29.74 -10.04 11.06
CA PHE A 114 29.37 -11.46 11.07
C PHE A 114 30.46 -12.33 11.68
N SER A 115 31.72 -12.20 11.23
CA SER A 115 32.87 -12.92 11.80
C SER A 115 33.03 -12.65 13.30
N SER A 116 32.82 -11.41 13.75
CA SER A 116 32.88 -11.08 15.18
C SER A 116 31.78 -11.80 16.00
N ILE A 117 30.56 -11.90 15.47
CA ILE A 117 29.44 -12.60 16.12
C ILE A 117 29.69 -14.11 16.16
N VAL A 118 30.22 -14.70 15.08
CA VAL A 118 30.55 -16.13 15.02
C VAL A 118 31.64 -16.49 16.04
N LEU A 119 32.75 -15.73 16.06
CA LEU A 119 33.85 -15.94 17.02
C LEU A 119 33.37 -15.83 18.47
N LEU A 120 32.54 -14.83 18.76
CA LEU A 120 32.00 -14.61 20.10
C LEU A 120 30.90 -15.62 20.49
N SER A 121 30.18 -16.19 19.52
CA SER A 121 29.23 -17.29 19.75
C SER A 121 29.98 -18.58 20.12
N VAL A 122 31.05 -18.93 19.38
CA VAL A 122 31.94 -20.06 19.73
C VAL A 122 32.53 -19.86 21.12
N LYS A 123 33.00 -18.64 21.43
CA LYS A 123 33.47 -18.26 22.76
C LYS A 123 32.40 -18.47 23.84
N ALA A 124 31.14 -18.08 23.58
CA ALA A 124 30.04 -18.26 24.53
C ALA A 124 29.71 -19.74 24.79
N CYS A 125 29.75 -20.59 23.75
CA CYS A 125 29.57 -22.05 23.89
C CYS A 125 30.71 -22.74 24.64
N VAL A 126 31.95 -22.23 24.50
CA VAL A 126 33.16 -22.82 25.09
C VAL A 126 33.51 -22.22 26.47
N PHE A 127 32.82 -21.16 26.90
CA PHE A 127 33.14 -20.48 28.16
C PHE A 127 32.70 -21.30 29.38
N THR A 128 33.69 -21.84 30.09
CA THR A 128 33.49 -22.63 31.31
C THR A 128 33.75 -21.78 32.55
N VAL A 129 32.73 -21.53 33.37
CA VAL A 129 32.90 -20.89 34.70
C VAL A 129 33.65 -21.82 35.67
N ASN A 130 33.55 -23.14 35.47
CA ASN A 130 34.03 -24.18 36.38
C ASN A 130 35.50 -24.59 36.14
N SER A 131 36.44 -23.85 36.74
CA SER A 131 37.73 -24.43 37.17
C SER A 131 38.33 -23.79 38.43
N GLN A 132 37.60 -22.87 39.09
CA GLN A 132 37.95 -22.29 40.40
C GLN A 132 36.81 -22.46 41.43
N ILE A 133 35.69 -23.08 41.05
CA ILE A 133 34.48 -23.15 41.89
C ILE A 133 34.60 -24.21 43.00
N GLU A 134 35.42 -25.24 42.82
CA GLU A 134 35.45 -26.40 43.72
C GLU A 134 36.59 -26.35 44.76
N ALA A 135 37.64 -25.54 44.53
CA ALA A 135 38.82 -25.49 45.39
C ALA A 135 38.82 -24.34 46.44
N GLU A 136 38.08 -23.25 46.20
CA GLU A 136 38.04 -22.08 47.11
C GLU A 136 36.70 -21.91 47.87
N ALA A 137 35.75 -22.82 47.68
CA ALA A 137 34.42 -22.74 48.31
C ALA A 137 34.42 -22.95 49.84
N SER A 138 35.55 -23.39 50.43
CA SER A 138 35.66 -23.68 51.86
C SER A 138 35.76 -22.46 52.77
N VAL A 139 36.20 -21.28 52.29
CA VAL A 139 36.35 -20.06 53.13
C VAL A 139 36.16 -18.75 52.34
N ALA A 140 34.95 -18.13 52.35
CA ALA A 140 34.78 -16.73 51.90
C ALA A 140 33.50 -16.01 52.38
N SER A 141 33.61 -14.68 52.54
CA SER A 141 32.54 -13.79 53.04
C SER A 141 31.60 -13.21 51.96
N LEU A 142 30.48 -12.63 52.42
CA LEU A 142 29.37 -12.07 51.62
C LEU A 142 29.79 -11.05 50.53
N LYS A 143 30.91 -10.34 50.71
CA LYS A 143 31.50 -9.47 49.66
C LYS A 143 32.02 -10.27 48.45
N ARG A 144 32.60 -11.46 48.66
CA ARG A 144 33.15 -12.31 47.59
C ARG A 144 32.02 -13.00 46.80
N GLN A 145 30.91 -13.34 47.45
CA GLN A 145 29.69 -13.87 46.81
C GLN A 145 29.04 -12.86 45.83
N ARG A 146 28.96 -11.58 46.19
CA ARG A 146 28.51 -10.51 45.26
C ARG A 146 29.45 -10.33 44.06
N LEU A 147 30.75 -10.57 44.23
CA LEU A 147 31.72 -10.55 43.13
C LEU A 147 31.51 -11.74 42.18
N HIS A 148 31.18 -12.92 42.72
CA HIS A 148 30.83 -14.13 41.97
C HIS A 148 29.62 -13.94 41.06
N LEU A 149 28.53 -13.35 41.58
CA LEU A 149 27.35 -13.01 40.78
C LEU A 149 27.65 -12.02 39.66
N LYS A 150 28.56 -11.06 39.86
CA LYS A 150 29.02 -10.20 38.76
C LYS A 150 29.78 -11.01 37.70
N LYS A 151 30.68 -11.91 38.10
CA LYS A 151 31.52 -12.70 37.17
C LYS A 151 30.70 -13.63 36.25
N SER A 152 29.61 -14.24 36.74
CA SER A 152 28.75 -15.11 35.92
C SER A 152 27.93 -14.34 34.87
N TRP A 153 27.47 -13.12 35.20
CA TRP A 153 26.76 -12.25 34.26
C TRP A 153 27.67 -11.53 33.25
N GLY A 154 28.99 -11.52 33.49
CA GLY A 154 29.96 -10.84 32.63
C GLY A 154 29.96 -11.32 31.18
N MET A 155 29.89 -12.63 30.94
CA MET A 155 29.86 -13.19 29.58
C MET A 155 28.59 -12.81 28.80
N PRO A 156 27.36 -13.09 29.28
CA PRO A 156 26.14 -12.72 28.56
C PRO A 156 26.04 -11.22 28.28
N VAL A 157 26.41 -10.37 29.25
CA VAL A 157 26.32 -8.91 29.12
C VAL A 157 27.33 -8.38 28.08
N LEU A 158 28.58 -8.83 28.13
CA LEU A 158 29.60 -8.42 27.17
C LEU A 158 29.30 -8.97 25.76
N PHE A 159 28.88 -10.24 25.65
CA PHE A 159 28.45 -10.85 24.39
C PHE A 159 27.30 -10.07 23.74
N LEU A 160 26.22 -9.83 24.48
CA LEU A 160 25.06 -9.09 23.99
C LEU A 160 25.45 -7.66 23.57
N SER A 161 26.32 -6.98 24.32
CA SER A 161 26.81 -5.66 23.94
C SER A 161 27.54 -5.67 22.59
N SER A 162 28.43 -6.64 22.34
CA SER A 162 29.15 -6.74 21.06
C SER A 162 28.24 -7.13 19.89
N VAL A 163 27.23 -7.97 20.11
CA VAL A 163 26.20 -8.27 19.09
C VAL A 163 25.40 -7.02 18.73
N VAL A 164 24.96 -6.23 19.72
CA VAL A 164 24.23 -4.97 19.50
C VAL A 164 25.07 -3.98 18.70
N PHE A 165 26.36 -3.83 19.00
CA PHE A 165 27.23 -2.94 18.24
C PHE A 165 27.57 -3.47 16.85
N ALA A 166 27.83 -4.77 16.68
CA ALA A 166 28.04 -5.39 15.37
C ALA A 166 26.85 -5.14 14.42
N LEU A 167 25.61 -5.24 14.93
CA LEU A 167 24.39 -4.85 14.20
C LEU A 167 24.33 -3.33 13.96
N GLY A 168 24.67 -2.52 14.96
CA GLY A 168 24.73 -1.06 14.86
C GLY A 168 25.68 -0.57 13.75
N HIS A 169 26.84 -1.19 13.61
CA HIS A 169 27.78 -0.94 12.51
C HIS A 169 27.19 -1.28 11.16
N THR A 170 26.54 -2.44 11.01
CA THR A 170 25.85 -2.83 9.77
C THR A 170 24.75 -1.83 9.39
N VAL A 171 23.96 -1.35 10.34
CA VAL A 171 22.93 -0.31 10.11
C VAL A 171 23.55 1.03 9.73
N ALA A 172 24.65 1.43 10.37
CA ALA A 172 25.38 2.65 10.02
C ALA A 172 25.98 2.59 8.61
N ALA A 173 26.55 1.44 8.22
CA ALA A 173 27.09 1.20 6.89
C ALA A 173 26.00 1.19 5.80
N TYR A 174 24.84 0.57 6.08
CA TYR A 174 23.70 0.60 5.17
C TYR A 174 23.18 2.04 4.95
N ARG A 175 23.00 2.81 6.04
CA ARG A 175 22.54 4.20 5.98
C ARG A 175 23.50 5.11 5.22
N THR A 176 24.80 4.95 5.43
CA THR A 176 25.84 5.74 4.73
C THR A 176 25.94 5.36 3.25
N SER A 177 25.88 4.07 2.90
CA SER A 177 25.83 3.63 1.50
C SER A 177 24.60 4.18 0.77
N CYS A 178 23.41 4.10 1.38
CA CYS A 178 22.18 4.70 0.84
C CYS A 178 22.23 6.24 0.76
N ARG A 179 23.04 6.91 1.59
CA ARG A 179 23.29 8.36 1.47
C ARG A 179 24.25 8.66 0.31
N ALA A 180 25.29 7.84 0.12
CA ALA A 180 26.23 7.97 -1.00
C ALA A 180 25.55 7.72 -2.35
N ARG A 181 24.74 6.67 -2.48
CA ARG A 181 23.92 6.38 -3.68
C ARG A 181 23.02 7.56 -4.06
N ARG A 182 22.34 8.19 -3.09
CA ARG A 182 21.53 9.40 -3.34
C ARG A 182 22.37 10.58 -3.81
N LYS A 183 23.56 10.82 -3.23
CA LYS A 183 24.46 11.88 -3.71
C LYS A 183 24.94 11.65 -5.15
N LEU A 184 25.27 10.41 -5.52
CA LEU A 184 25.70 10.10 -6.89
C LEU A 184 24.57 10.19 -7.91
N LEU A 185 23.33 9.89 -7.51
CA LEU A 185 22.15 10.15 -8.35
C LEU A 185 22.00 11.65 -8.66
N PHE A 186 22.19 12.53 -7.67
CA PHE A 186 22.19 13.98 -7.91
C PHE A 186 23.34 14.46 -8.80
N HIS A 187 24.51 13.83 -8.77
CA HIS A 187 25.63 14.16 -9.67
C HIS A 187 25.51 13.53 -11.07
N ARG A 188 24.68 12.51 -11.26
CA ARG A 188 24.31 11.99 -12.61
C ARG A 188 23.24 12.82 -13.31
N VAL A 189 22.48 13.61 -12.56
CA VAL A 189 21.66 14.68 -13.14
C VAL A 189 22.60 15.83 -13.45
N ASP A 190 23.11 15.85 -14.67
CA ASP A 190 23.97 16.93 -15.16
C ASP A 190 23.23 18.28 -15.04
N PRO A 191 23.70 19.23 -14.22
CA PRO A 191 23.02 20.51 -14.05
C PRO A 191 22.97 21.32 -15.36
N GLU A 192 23.88 21.08 -16.31
CA GLU A 192 23.81 21.72 -17.62
C GLU A 192 22.70 21.14 -18.50
N SER A 193 22.45 19.81 -18.46
CA SER A 193 21.26 19.23 -19.10
C SER A 193 19.94 19.84 -18.58
N VAL A 194 19.85 20.13 -17.28
CA VAL A 194 18.69 20.78 -16.65
C VAL A 194 18.59 22.28 -17.00
N LEU A 195 19.71 22.94 -17.30
CA LEU A 195 19.74 24.32 -17.79
C LEU A 195 19.45 24.42 -19.30
N SER A 196 19.89 23.45 -20.10
CA SER A 196 19.58 23.33 -21.53
C SER A 196 18.09 23.13 -21.76
N CYS A 197 17.46 22.22 -21.01
CA CYS A 197 16.01 22.03 -21.01
C CYS A 197 15.22 23.29 -20.58
N LYS A 198 15.88 24.24 -19.91
CA LYS A 198 15.33 25.53 -19.51
C LYS A 198 15.34 26.58 -20.63
N SER A 199 16.06 26.35 -21.72
CA SER A 199 16.06 27.23 -22.91
C SER A 199 14.87 26.97 -23.84
N VAL A 200 14.34 25.74 -23.85
CA VAL A 200 13.21 25.32 -24.70
C VAL A 200 11.84 25.79 -24.14
N PHE A 201 11.76 26.09 -22.83
CA PHE A 201 10.54 26.59 -22.18
C PHE A 201 10.63 28.07 -21.78
N SER A 202 10.87 28.95 -22.77
CA SER A 202 10.78 30.41 -22.61
C SER A 202 9.32 30.87 -22.59
N GLY A 203 8.59 30.60 -21.49
CA GLY A 203 7.14 30.81 -21.44
C GLY A 203 6.54 31.16 -20.08
N TYR A 204 7.32 31.59 -19.08
CA TYR A 204 6.76 32.12 -17.82
C TYR A 204 7.53 33.34 -17.30
N SER A 205 6.79 34.38 -16.89
CA SER A 205 7.33 35.65 -16.43
C SER A 205 7.98 35.54 -15.05
N LYS A 206 9.18 36.10 -14.91
CA LYS A 206 9.84 36.29 -13.61
C LYS A 206 9.30 37.57 -12.97
N VAL A 207 8.64 37.46 -11.82
CA VAL A 207 8.34 38.63 -10.97
C VAL A 207 9.60 39.02 -10.17
N PRO A 208 9.92 40.32 -9.98
CA PRO A 208 11.23 40.75 -9.47
C PRO A 208 11.42 40.58 -7.95
N ARG A 209 12.67 40.80 -7.53
CA ARG A 209 13.06 40.90 -6.11
C ARG A 209 12.49 42.17 -5.47
N SER A 210 12.31 42.11 -4.15
CA SER A 210 11.83 43.18 -3.25
C SER A 210 12.46 44.56 -3.44
N PRO A 211 11.71 45.61 -3.04
CA PRO A 211 12.27 46.60 -2.13
C PRO A 211 11.40 46.84 -0.88
N THR A 212 12.05 47.22 0.22
CA THR A 212 11.44 47.72 1.47
C THR A 212 10.79 49.09 1.27
N PRO A 213 9.78 49.45 2.09
CA PRO A 213 9.99 50.66 2.90
C PRO A 213 9.53 50.55 4.37
N SER A 214 9.74 51.63 5.10
CA SER A 214 9.82 51.74 6.56
C SER A 214 8.55 52.22 7.28
N GLY A 215 8.38 51.77 8.53
CA GLY A 215 7.90 52.61 9.64
C GLY A 215 6.40 52.59 9.96
N GLY A 216 6.04 52.13 11.17
CA GLY A 216 4.66 52.28 11.68
C GLY A 216 4.25 51.33 12.81
N ARG A 217 4.60 51.67 14.06
CA ARG A 217 3.96 51.33 15.35
C ARG A 217 3.14 50.02 15.50
N THR A 218 3.60 49.14 16.40
CA THR A 218 2.76 48.17 17.13
C THR A 218 1.80 48.86 18.12
N PRO A 219 0.72 48.21 18.56
CA PRO A 219 0.83 47.42 19.80
C PRO A 219 0.31 45.97 19.68
N LYS A 220 0.50 45.20 20.77
CA LYS A 220 0.40 43.74 20.85
C LYS A 220 -1.04 43.22 20.97
N SER A 221 -1.25 42.00 20.49
CA SER A 221 -2.07 40.99 21.18
C SER A 221 -1.44 39.60 20.94
N ASP A 222 -1.55 38.71 21.92
CA ASP A 222 -0.78 37.45 21.97
C ASP A 222 -1.47 36.26 21.29
N GLY A 223 -0.64 35.29 20.87
CA GLY A 223 -0.96 33.88 21.06
C GLY A 223 -1.90 33.18 20.06
N GLU A 224 -1.36 32.75 18.91
CA GLU A 224 -1.45 31.32 18.56
C GLU A 224 -0.39 30.87 17.55
N MET A 225 0.40 29.85 17.91
CA MET A 225 1.43 29.29 17.04
C MET A 225 0.83 28.29 16.07
N ARG A 226 0.10 28.78 15.05
CA ARG A 226 -0.46 27.96 13.98
C ARG A 226 0.67 27.34 13.15
N ARG A 227 1.14 26.15 13.56
CA ARG A 227 1.97 25.26 12.74
C ARG A 227 1.25 25.04 11.42
N ARG A 228 1.75 25.63 10.33
CA ARG A 228 1.36 25.19 8.98
C ARG A 228 1.84 23.75 8.83
N PRO A 229 0.95 22.77 8.53
CA PRO A 229 1.41 21.46 8.08
C PRO A 229 2.24 21.64 6.80
N PHE A 230 3.31 20.85 6.66
CA PHE A 230 3.98 20.72 5.37
C PHE A 230 2.98 20.18 4.34
N GLY A 231 3.05 20.65 3.10
CA GLY A 231 2.06 20.37 2.06
C GLY A 231 2.13 18.97 1.49
N THR A 232 1.79 17.93 2.26
CA THR A 232 1.60 16.55 1.76
C THR A 232 0.17 16.28 1.34
N ALA A 233 -0.82 16.78 2.10
CA ALA A 233 -2.24 16.48 1.87
C ALA A 233 -2.73 16.85 0.46
N ARG A 234 -2.22 17.95 -0.12
CA ARG A 234 -2.64 18.41 -1.45
C ARG A 234 -2.15 17.49 -2.57
N ASP A 235 -0.93 16.95 -2.44
CA ASP A 235 -0.35 16.01 -3.42
C ASP A 235 -0.97 14.60 -3.28
N GLU A 236 -1.32 14.18 -2.06
CA GLU A 236 -2.03 12.92 -1.81
C GLU A 236 -3.48 12.98 -2.38
N GLU A 237 -4.20 14.10 -2.19
CA GLU A 237 -5.54 14.31 -2.76
C GLU A 237 -5.53 14.40 -4.29
N LEU A 238 -4.51 15.07 -4.87
CA LEU A 238 -4.32 15.14 -6.34
C LEU A 238 -4.07 13.76 -6.98
N GLN A 239 -3.42 12.84 -6.26
CA GLN A 239 -3.20 11.47 -6.75
C GLN A 239 -4.46 10.61 -6.70
N ALA A 240 -5.28 10.71 -5.66
CA ALA A 240 -6.51 9.92 -5.53
C ALA A 240 -7.50 10.17 -6.68
N ARG A 241 -7.50 11.39 -7.25
CA ARG A 241 -8.32 11.75 -8.43
C ARG A 241 -7.96 10.97 -9.69
N LEU A 242 -6.76 10.38 -9.79
CA LEU A 242 -6.35 9.54 -10.93
C LEU A 242 -7.10 8.19 -10.99
N LEU A 243 -7.89 7.86 -9.97
CA LEU A 243 -8.72 6.65 -9.90
C LEU A 243 -10.20 6.91 -10.21
N ALA A 244 -10.61 8.18 -10.27
CA ALA A 244 -11.99 8.61 -10.42
C ALA A 244 -12.19 9.23 -11.81
N ASP A 245 -12.92 8.52 -12.67
CA ASP A 245 -13.26 8.97 -14.02
C ASP A 245 -14.76 9.30 -14.10
N SER A 246 -15.22 9.81 -15.25
CA SER A 246 -16.64 10.16 -15.46
C SER A 246 -17.60 8.97 -15.44
N ASP A 247 -17.10 7.75 -15.61
CA ASP A 247 -17.83 6.47 -15.57
C ASP A 247 -17.69 5.73 -14.21
N SER A 248 -16.95 6.28 -13.26
CA SER A 248 -16.83 5.75 -11.90
C SER A 248 -18.18 5.78 -11.17
N SER A 249 -18.68 4.60 -10.83
CA SER A 249 -19.97 4.40 -10.16
C SER A 249 -19.78 3.79 -8.77
N PHE A 250 -20.77 3.97 -7.89
CA PHE A 250 -20.72 3.46 -6.52
C PHE A 250 -22.02 2.73 -6.16
N ILE A 251 -21.90 1.59 -5.50
CA ILE A 251 -23.02 0.76 -5.03
C ILE A 251 -22.76 0.31 -3.60
N THR A 252 -23.79 0.09 -2.79
CA THR A 252 -23.62 -0.38 -1.40
C THR A 252 -24.04 -1.83 -1.30
N CYS A 253 -23.07 -2.73 -1.13
CA CYS A 253 -23.31 -4.17 -0.97
C CYS A 253 -22.95 -4.55 0.47
N GLN A 254 -23.86 -5.23 1.18
CA GLN A 254 -23.68 -5.62 2.59
C GLN A 254 -23.26 -4.46 3.55
N GLY A 255 -23.73 -3.24 3.28
CA GLY A 255 -23.37 -2.04 4.06
C GLY A 255 -21.97 -1.48 3.78
N ILE A 256 -21.29 -1.96 2.73
CA ILE A 256 -19.98 -1.50 2.26
C ILE A 256 -20.16 -0.82 0.90
N THR A 257 -19.73 0.43 0.78
CA THR A 257 -19.74 1.12 -0.52
C THR A 257 -18.59 0.63 -1.39
N LEU A 258 -18.92 0.08 -2.55
CA LEU A 258 -17.98 -0.41 -3.56
C LEU A 258 -17.93 0.57 -4.74
N HIS A 259 -16.72 0.92 -5.16
CA HIS A 259 -16.49 1.55 -6.46
C HIS A 259 -16.51 0.48 -7.55
N TYR A 260 -17.20 0.76 -8.64
CA TYR A 260 -17.25 -0.09 -9.81
C TYR A 260 -17.36 0.73 -11.10
N LYS A 261 -17.05 0.08 -12.21
CA LYS A 261 -17.35 0.54 -13.57
C LYS A 261 -18.15 -0.51 -14.30
N LEU A 262 -18.87 -0.08 -15.34
CA LEU A 262 -19.71 -0.94 -16.17
C LEU A 262 -19.60 -0.48 -17.64
N ASN A 263 -19.20 -1.41 -18.51
CA ASN A 263 -19.13 -1.20 -19.96
C ASN A 263 -20.26 -1.97 -20.63
N LEU A 264 -21.12 -1.24 -21.35
CA LEU A 264 -22.17 -1.81 -22.19
C LEU A 264 -21.59 -2.14 -23.58
N PRO A 265 -22.20 -3.09 -24.32
CA PRO A 265 -21.74 -3.46 -25.66
C PRO A 265 -21.71 -2.31 -26.67
N GLY A 266 -22.60 -1.32 -26.52
CA GLY A 266 -22.69 -0.14 -27.38
C GLY A 266 -21.79 1.04 -26.97
N SER A 267 -21.03 0.94 -25.87
CA SER A 267 -20.20 2.06 -25.39
C SER A 267 -19.06 2.38 -26.38
N PRO A 268 -18.85 3.66 -26.75
CA PRO A 268 -17.76 4.04 -27.65
C PRO A 268 -16.39 3.78 -26.99
N PRO A 269 -15.33 3.51 -27.79
CA PRO A 269 -13.99 3.30 -27.25
C PRO A 269 -13.44 4.61 -26.66
N HIS A 270 -13.37 4.68 -25.33
CA HIS A 270 -12.73 5.79 -24.63
C HIS A 270 -11.21 5.77 -24.86
N THR A 271 -10.75 6.57 -25.81
CA THR A 271 -9.34 6.93 -25.93
C THR A 271 -9.00 7.97 -24.85
N LEU A 272 -7.92 7.75 -24.10
CA LEU A 272 -7.40 8.70 -23.09
C LEU A 272 -6.87 9.98 -23.77
N ALA A 273 -7.78 10.90 -24.10
CA ALA A 273 -7.51 12.22 -24.66
C ALA A 273 -8.25 13.35 -23.90
N SER A 274 -8.88 13.03 -22.76
CA SER A 274 -9.72 13.95 -21.96
C SER A 274 -9.03 14.47 -20.69
N THR A 275 -7.70 14.46 -20.64
CA THR A 275 -6.90 15.20 -19.64
C THR A 275 -6.38 16.54 -20.17
N SER A 276 -7.15 17.17 -21.06
CA SER A 276 -6.91 18.55 -21.52
C SER A 276 -7.51 19.56 -20.54
N CYS A 277 -6.62 20.24 -19.81
CA CYS A 277 -6.75 21.63 -19.34
C CYS A 277 -8.14 22.07 -18.79
N VAL A 278 -8.34 21.94 -17.47
CA VAL A 278 -9.21 22.89 -16.76
C VAL A 278 -8.42 24.18 -16.57
N GLU A 279 -8.63 25.15 -17.45
CA GLU A 279 -8.10 26.51 -17.29
C GLU A 279 -8.67 27.15 -16.02
N LEU A 280 -7.80 27.73 -15.19
CA LEU A 280 -8.22 28.65 -14.12
C LEU A 280 -8.51 30.02 -14.74
N ASN A 281 -9.78 30.28 -15.05
CA ASN A 281 -10.35 31.61 -15.23
C ASN A 281 -11.79 31.57 -14.68
N SER A 282 -12.35 32.62 -14.07
CA SER A 282 -11.77 33.82 -13.44
C SER A 282 -12.87 34.41 -12.55
N SER A 283 -12.53 35.31 -11.62
CA SER A 283 -13.49 35.97 -10.73
C SER A 283 -14.65 36.67 -11.48
N CYS A 284 -15.89 36.22 -11.24
CA CYS A 284 -17.10 36.98 -11.60
C CYS A 284 -17.54 37.86 -10.43
N SER A 285 -17.20 39.15 -10.51
CA SER A 285 -17.86 40.22 -9.76
C SER A 285 -18.91 40.90 -10.64
N ILE A 286 -20.12 41.09 -10.12
CA ILE A 286 -21.29 41.58 -10.87
C ILE A 286 -21.34 43.11 -10.92
N SER A 287 -21.45 43.67 -12.13
CA SER A 287 -22.05 44.98 -12.45
C SER A 287 -22.16 45.11 -13.99
N SER A 288 -23.30 44.86 -14.64
CA SER A 288 -24.49 45.73 -14.76
C SER A 288 -24.36 46.89 -15.78
N VAL A 289 -25.34 46.98 -16.71
CA VAL A 289 -25.82 48.17 -17.46
C VAL A 289 -25.35 48.38 -18.94
N SER A 290 -26.31 48.13 -19.85
CA SER A 290 -26.70 48.87 -21.09
C SER A 290 -25.95 48.87 -22.46
N VAL A 291 -26.72 48.50 -23.51
CA VAL A 291 -26.97 49.20 -24.81
C VAL A 291 -26.01 49.06 -26.03
N GLY A 292 -26.63 48.86 -27.22
CA GLY A 292 -26.05 48.99 -28.58
C GLY A 292 -25.79 47.63 -29.27
N LEU A 293 -26.54 47.07 -30.25
CA LEU A 293 -27.22 47.50 -31.51
C LEU A 293 -26.41 47.13 -32.78
N GLU A 294 -27.12 46.64 -33.81
CA GLU A 294 -26.72 46.27 -35.20
C GLU A 294 -25.98 44.92 -35.36
N LYS A 295 -26.58 43.84 -35.90
CA LYS A 295 -27.08 43.54 -37.28
C LYS A 295 -25.99 43.42 -38.36
N VAL A 296 -25.89 42.23 -38.98
CA VAL A 296 -26.10 41.96 -40.43
C VAL A 296 -26.26 40.44 -40.62
N ASP A 297 -27.25 40.04 -41.42
CA ASP A 297 -27.60 38.66 -41.78
C ASP A 297 -26.62 38.05 -42.80
N THR A 298 -26.54 36.73 -43.07
CA THR A 298 -27.51 36.01 -43.93
C THR A 298 -27.19 34.48 -43.96
N HIS A 299 -28.20 33.63 -43.74
CA HIS A 299 -28.44 32.20 -44.11
C HIS A 299 -27.26 31.21 -44.41
N TRP A 300 -27.34 29.90 -44.09
CA TRP A 300 -28.38 28.91 -44.46
C TRP A 300 -28.61 27.78 -43.41
N ILE A 301 -29.89 27.40 -43.25
CA ILE A 301 -30.53 26.06 -43.11
C ILE A 301 -29.66 24.85 -42.67
N ASP A 302 -30.07 23.89 -41.81
CA ASP A 302 -31.08 23.76 -40.73
C ASP A 302 -30.84 22.39 -40.00
N MET A 303 -31.36 22.24 -38.77
CA MET A 303 -31.56 21.07 -37.87
C MET A 303 -30.96 19.67 -38.17
N SER A 304 -30.60 18.85 -37.17
CA SER A 304 -31.44 18.47 -35.99
C SER A 304 -30.60 18.01 -34.76
N PRO A 305 -31.18 17.51 -33.63
CA PRO A 305 -31.04 18.22 -32.35
C PRO A 305 -30.11 17.54 -31.33
N LYS A 306 -29.48 18.36 -30.47
CA LYS A 306 -28.86 17.90 -29.23
C LYS A 306 -29.96 17.57 -28.21
N ILE A 307 -29.96 16.33 -27.70
CA ILE A 307 -30.70 15.95 -26.50
C ILE A 307 -29.75 16.09 -25.31
N GLU A 308 -29.92 17.13 -24.50
CA GLU A 308 -29.25 17.25 -23.20
C GLU A 308 -30.02 16.45 -22.14
N THR A 309 -29.52 15.28 -21.77
CA THR A 309 -30.03 14.51 -20.63
C THR A 309 -29.43 15.03 -19.32
N HIS A 310 -30.15 15.95 -18.66
CA HIS A 310 -29.89 16.30 -17.26
C HIS A 310 -30.15 15.09 -16.35
N LEU A 311 -29.09 14.39 -15.93
CA LEU A 311 -29.16 13.36 -14.89
C LEU A 311 -28.83 13.92 -13.50
N TYR A 312 -29.63 13.50 -12.52
CA TYR A 312 -29.65 14.04 -11.16
C TYR A 312 -28.32 13.85 -10.40
N ARG A 313 -27.88 14.91 -9.72
CA ARG A 313 -26.63 14.95 -8.96
C ARG A 313 -26.90 14.83 -7.46
N SER A 314 -26.87 13.62 -6.94
CA SER A 314 -27.13 13.34 -5.51
C SER A 314 -25.95 13.71 -4.61
N TYR A 315 -25.87 14.97 -4.17
CA TYR A 315 -24.99 15.38 -3.05
C TYR A 315 -25.77 15.37 -1.73
N SER A 316 -25.49 14.41 -0.85
CA SER A 316 -25.93 14.42 0.56
C SER A 316 -24.79 14.88 1.49
N ASN A 317 -24.41 16.16 1.40
CA ASN A 317 -23.55 16.79 2.40
C ASN A 317 -24.40 17.30 3.58
N GLN A 318 -24.46 16.54 4.68
CA GLN A 318 -24.83 17.08 5.99
C GLN A 318 -23.64 17.04 6.94
N LEU A 319 -22.89 18.14 6.95
CA LEU A 319 -21.91 18.47 7.99
C LEU A 319 -22.66 19.06 9.19
N ASN A 320 -22.94 18.24 10.20
CA ASN A 320 -23.30 18.73 11.53
C ASN A 320 -22.18 18.38 12.53
N GLY A 321 -21.35 19.37 12.81
CA GLY A 321 -20.51 19.37 14.00
C GLY A 321 -21.16 20.19 15.09
N SER A 322 -21.27 19.65 16.30
CA SER A 322 -21.55 20.44 17.51
C SER A 322 -20.90 19.81 18.74
N SER A 323 -20.48 20.69 19.64
CA SER A 323 -19.70 20.38 20.84
C SER A 323 -20.59 20.03 22.03
N LEU A 324 -19.99 19.35 23.01
CA LEU A 324 -20.53 19.00 24.33
C LEU A 324 -21.16 20.20 25.06
N TYR A 325 -22.40 20.03 25.55
CA TYR A 325 -22.81 20.27 26.94
C TYR A 325 -24.14 19.52 27.23
N ALA A 326 -24.38 19.12 28.47
CA ALA A 326 -25.48 18.23 28.90
C ALA A 326 -26.60 19.03 29.65
N PRO A 327 -27.62 18.44 30.34
CA PRO A 327 -28.04 17.02 30.43
C PRO A 327 -29.59 16.73 30.39
N LEU A 328 -29.94 15.43 30.35
CA LEU A 328 -31.08 14.72 31.00
C LEU A 328 -32.54 15.27 30.97
N LEU A 329 -33.46 14.44 30.46
CA LEU A 329 -34.63 13.79 31.13
C LEU A 329 -35.37 12.96 30.03
N ASP A 330 -35.48 11.63 30.13
CA ASP A 330 -36.60 10.86 30.75
C ASP A 330 -37.94 11.06 29.99
N SER A 331 -38.70 10.06 29.52
CA SER A 331 -38.78 8.62 29.85
C SER A 331 -39.41 7.75 28.72
N THR A 332 -39.39 6.42 28.92
CA THR A 332 -40.27 5.29 28.43
C THR A 332 -41.55 5.57 27.61
N ALA A 333 -42.13 4.68 26.78
CA ALA A 333 -41.80 3.36 26.18
C ALA A 333 -43.00 2.88 25.29
N THR A 334 -42.83 1.80 24.48
CA THR A 334 -43.90 0.93 23.89
C THR A 334 -44.96 1.55 22.91
N SER A 335 -45.70 0.85 22.03
CA SER A 335 -45.49 -0.33 21.13
C SER A 335 -46.80 -0.66 20.34
N VAL A 336 -46.74 -1.40 19.20
CA VAL A 336 -47.82 -2.21 18.54
C VAL A 336 -48.78 -1.59 17.47
N PHE A 337 -48.64 -2.08 16.22
CA PHE A 337 -49.57 -2.53 15.12
C PHE A 337 -50.96 -1.92 14.72
N SER A 338 -51.31 -2.20 13.44
CA SER A 338 -52.63 -2.11 12.72
C SER A 338 -53.18 -0.69 12.42
N GLU A 339 -54.03 -0.36 11.43
CA GLU A 339 -54.76 -1.03 10.31
C GLU A 339 -55.20 0.05 9.25
N GLY A 340 -55.90 -0.17 8.12
CA GLY A 340 -56.47 -1.41 7.55
C GLY A 340 -57.52 -1.29 6.40
N VAL A 341 -57.26 -0.61 5.25
CA VAL A 341 -58.10 -0.67 3.98
C VAL A 341 -59.47 0.11 4.14
N PRO A 342 -60.17 0.71 3.12
CA PRO A 342 -60.49 0.18 1.79
C PRO A 342 -60.51 1.11 0.54
N ILE A 343 -60.84 0.46 -0.59
CA ILE A 343 -60.80 0.86 -2.01
C ILE A 343 -62.14 1.46 -2.48
N PHE A 344 -62.10 2.31 -3.52
CA PHE A 344 -63.25 2.55 -4.42
C PHE A 344 -62.82 2.45 -5.90
N HIS A 345 -63.69 1.85 -6.73
CA HIS A 345 -63.58 1.75 -8.19
C HIS A 345 -64.85 2.33 -8.82
N LEU A 346 -64.74 2.97 -9.99
CA LEU A 346 -65.86 3.18 -10.92
C LEU A 346 -65.32 3.29 -12.37
N ASN A 347 -66.06 2.73 -13.33
CA ASN A 347 -65.70 2.70 -14.76
C ASN A 347 -66.45 3.78 -15.57
N GLY A 348 -65.89 4.21 -16.71
CA GLY A 348 -66.59 5.09 -17.66
C GLY A 348 -65.82 5.43 -18.95
N ILE A 349 -65.89 4.53 -19.94
CA ILE A 349 -65.88 4.64 -21.43
C ILE A 349 -65.14 5.82 -22.16
N CYS A 350 -64.52 5.46 -23.28
CA CYS A 350 -63.62 6.21 -24.17
C CYS A 350 -64.17 7.47 -24.88
N GLU A 351 -63.26 8.36 -25.28
CA GLU A 351 -62.97 8.73 -26.69
C GLU A 351 -61.50 9.22 -26.83
N GLU A 352 -61.01 9.38 -28.06
CA GLU A 352 -59.58 9.53 -28.41
C GLU A 352 -59.07 10.99 -28.36
N ASP A 353 -57.81 11.18 -27.93
CA ASP A 353 -56.90 12.17 -28.54
C ASP A 353 -55.43 11.74 -28.31
N ASP A 354 -54.60 11.80 -29.35
CA ASP A 354 -53.29 11.13 -29.39
C ASP A 354 -52.13 12.14 -29.35
N SER A 355 -51.41 12.18 -28.24
CA SER A 355 -50.18 12.98 -28.11
C SER A 355 -49.09 12.33 -27.26
N SER A 356 -48.31 11.46 -27.92
CA SER A 356 -46.88 11.26 -27.64
C SER A 356 -46.45 10.79 -26.24
N LYS A 357 -46.86 9.58 -25.83
CA LYS A 357 -46.03 8.74 -24.94
C LYS A 357 -45.06 7.89 -25.76
N LEU A 358 -43.97 8.49 -26.24
CA LEU A 358 -42.91 7.74 -26.90
C LEU A 358 -41.98 7.08 -25.88
N GLY A 359 -42.09 5.76 -25.74
CA GLY A 359 -40.92 4.94 -25.42
C GLY A 359 -40.61 4.64 -23.95
N SER A 360 -41.61 4.33 -23.12
CA SER A 360 -41.39 3.46 -21.94
C SER A 360 -41.15 2.00 -22.37
N LEU A 361 -40.21 1.78 -23.30
CA LEU A 361 -39.93 0.49 -23.90
C LEU A 361 -38.95 -0.31 -23.03
N SER A 362 -39.49 -1.33 -22.38
CA SER A 362 -38.81 -2.55 -21.94
C SER A 362 -37.57 -2.39 -21.04
N LEU A 363 -37.80 -2.04 -19.76
CA LEU A 363 -36.98 -2.59 -18.66
C LEU A 363 -37.60 -3.87 -18.04
N GLU A 364 -38.76 -4.31 -18.55
CA GLU A 364 -39.47 -5.52 -18.11
C GLU A 364 -39.69 -6.51 -19.27
N GLN A 365 -38.63 -6.82 -20.02
CA GLN A 365 -38.58 -8.04 -20.84
C GLN A 365 -37.15 -8.45 -21.21
N SER A 366 -36.37 -8.84 -20.19
CA SER A 366 -35.29 -9.80 -20.40
C SER A 366 -35.22 -10.78 -19.23
N ILE A 367 -35.23 -12.07 -19.56
CA ILE A 367 -34.81 -13.14 -18.65
C ILE A 367 -33.42 -12.74 -18.15
N GLY A 368 -33.23 -12.72 -16.82
CA GLY A 368 -32.26 -11.83 -16.17
C GLY A 368 -30.85 -11.86 -16.77
N GLN A 369 -30.22 -10.69 -16.87
CA GLN A 369 -29.07 -10.47 -17.76
C GLN A 369 -27.85 -11.35 -17.41
N LEU A 370 -27.24 -11.95 -18.44
CA LEU A 370 -25.90 -12.52 -18.36
C LEU A 370 -24.88 -11.38 -18.37
N GLY A 371 -23.90 -11.43 -17.47
CA GLY A 371 -22.81 -10.46 -17.39
C GLY A 371 -21.43 -11.09 -17.24
N VAL A 372 -20.40 -10.27 -17.34
CA VAL A 372 -19.01 -10.65 -17.04
C VAL A 372 -18.49 -9.77 -15.92
N VAL A 373 -17.87 -10.37 -14.89
CA VAL A 373 -17.33 -9.62 -13.73
C VAL A 373 -15.82 -9.82 -13.64
N LEU A 374 -15.09 -8.72 -13.70
CA LEU A 374 -13.62 -8.68 -13.59
C LEU A 374 -13.20 -8.43 -12.13
N ILE A 375 -12.39 -9.32 -11.57
CA ILE A 375 -11.98 -9.34 -10.17
C ILE A 375 -10.46 -9.16 -10.09
N HIS A 376 -10.01 -8.00 -9.63
CA HIS A 376 -8.58 -7.65 -9.58
C HIS A 376 -7.82 -8.40 -8.48
N GLY A 377 -6.53 -8.67 -8.71
CA GLY A 377 -5.61 -9.23 -7.71
C GLY A 377 -5.09 -8.21 -6.68
N PHE A 378 -4.24 -8.67 -5.77
CA PHE A 378 -3.57 -7.85 -4.75
C PHE A 378 -2.76 -6.72 -5.40
N GLY A 379 -2.93 -5.48 -4.92
CA GLY A 379 -2.27 -4.30 -5.49
C GLY A 379 -2.96 -3.72 -6.74
N GLY A 380 -3.96 -4.41 -7.30
CA GLY A 380 -4.78 -3.93 -8.41
C GLY A 380 -5.98 -3.07 -7.97
N GLY A 381 -6.87 -2.87 -8.94
CA GLY A 381 -8.15 -2.18 -8.79
C GLY A 381 -8.88 -2.16 -10.15
N VAL A 382 -10.04 -1.51 -10.23
CA VAL A 382 -10.81 -1.33 -11.48
C VAL A 382 -9.92 -0.75 -12.60
N PHE A 383 -9.02 0.16 -12.25
CA PHE A 383 -8.13 0.84 -13.19
C PHE A 383 -7.21 -0.11 -13.99
N SER A 384 -6.87 -1.31 -13.49
CA SER A 384 -5.97 -2.23 -14.23
C SER A 384 -6.66 -2.85 -15.44
N TRP A 385 -7.99 -2.98 -15.41
CA TRP A 385 -8.78 -3.56 -16.51
C TRP A 385 -9.02 -2.59 -17.69
N ARG A 386 -8.56 -1.34 -17.61
CA ARG A 386 -8.82 -0.27 -18.61
C ARG A 386 -8.49 -0.63 -20.06
N HIS A 387 -7.50 -1.51 -20.28
CA HIS A 387 -7.07 -1.91 -21.63
C HIS A 387 -7.88 -3.07 -22.23
N VAL A 388 -8.70 -3.75 -21.43
CA VAL A 388 -9.46 -4.93 -21.87
C VAL A 388 -10.97 -4.80 -21.69
N MET A 389 -11.45 -4.13 -20.64
CA MET A 389 -12.86 -4.11 -20.24
C MET A 389 -13.80 -3.65 -21.35
N GLY A 390 -13.56 -2.47 -21.94
CA GLY A 390 -14.38 -1.92 -23.02
C GLY A 390 -14.18 -2.59 -24.38
N SER A 391 -13.08 -3.32 -24.61
CA SER A 391 -12.89 -4.13 -25.82
C SER A 391 -13.60 -5.47 -25.69
N LEU A 392 -13.48 -6.12 -24.53
CA LEU A 392 -14.18 -7.35 -24.21
C LEU A 392 -15.69 -7.18 -24.38
N ALA A 393 -16.29 -6.16 -23.76
CA ALA A 393 -17.74 -5.91 -23.81
C ALA A 393 -18.29 -5.81 -25.25
N ARG A 394 -17.51 -5.20 -26.15
CA ARG A 394 -17.84 -5.08 -27.58
C ARG A 394 -17.64 -6.39 -28.34
N GLU A 395 -16.53 -7.10 -28.09
CA GLU A 395 -16.22 -8.38 -28.77
C GLU A 395 -17.21 -9.49 -28.46
N ILE A 396 -17.69 -9.59 -27.22
CA ILE A 396 -18.63 -10.65 -26.79
C ILE A 396 -20.10 -10.19 -26.81
N ASN A 397 -20.36 -8.92 -27.13
CA ASN A 397 -21.69 -8.28 -27.05
C ASN A 397 -22.41 -8.51 -25.70
N CYS A 398 -21.69 -8.34 -24.59
CA CYS A 398 -22.19 -8.57 -23.22
C CYS A 398 -21.73 -7.46 -22.27
N THR A 399 -22.50 -7.21 -21.22
CA THR A 399 -22.14 -6.22 -20.19
C THR A 399 -20.96 -6.71 -19.36
N VAL A 400 -19.91 -5.90 -19.27
CA VAL A 400 -18.73 -6.18 -18.45
C VAL A 400 -18.68 -5.20 -17.28
N ALA A 401 -18.62 -5.72 -16.06
CA ALA A 401 -18.46 -4.96 -14.83
C ALA A 401 -17.10 -5.25 -14.18
N ALA A 402 -16.53 -4.27 -13.50
CA ALA A 402 -15.33 -4.41 -12.68
C ALA A 402 -15.49 -3.59 -11.41
N PHE A 403 -15.11 -4.13 -10.25
CA PHE A 403 -15.25 -3.44 -8.95
C PHE A 403 -13.94 -3.48 -8.16
N ASP A 404 -13.74 -2.48 -7.30
CA ASP A 404 -12.66 -2.44 -6.32
C ASP A 404 -13.09 -3.25 -5.09
N ARG A 405 -12.29 -4.23 -4.67
CA ARG A 405 -12.52 -4.97 -3.42
C ARG A 405 -12.31 -4.06 -2.20
N PRO A 406 -12.93 -4.34 -1.03
CA PRO A 406 -12.73 -3.56 0.19
C PRO A 406 -11.24 -3.40 0.51
N GLY A 407 -10.82 -2.17 0.81
CA GLY A 407 -9.39 -1.85 1.03
C GLY A 407 -8.64 -1.34 -0.21
N TRP A 408 -9.17 -1.57 -1.42
CA TRP A 408 -8.54 -1.21 -2.69
C TRP A 408 -9.25 -0.07 -3.41
N GLY A 409 -8.51 0.58 -4.32
CA GLY A 409 -8.96 1.71 -5.14
C GLY A 409 -9.84 2.71 -4.38
N LEU A 410 -11.04 2.97 -4.91
CA LEU A 410 -11.99 3.93 -4.34
C LEU A 410 -13.09 3.30 -3.45
N SER A 411 -13.13 1.97 -3.35
CA SER A 411 -14.03 1.28 -2.42
C SER A 411 -13.78 1.66 -0.96
N ALA A 412 -14.82 1.50 -0.14
CA ALA A 412 -14.75 1.77 1.29
C ALA A 412 -13.64 0.96 1.95
N ARG A 413 -13.03 1.57 2.98
CA ARG A 413 -11.97 0.98 3.81
C ARG A 413 -12.42 1.03 5.26
N PRO A 414 -13.42 0.22 5.67
CA PRO A 414 -13.85 0.18 7.05
C PRO A 414 -12.65 -0.02 7.99
N ARG A 415 -12.67 0.64 9.14
CA ARG A 415 -11.75 0.38 10.24
C ARG A 415 -12.34 -0.74 11.09
N ARG A 416 -11.48 -1.45 11.81
CA ARG A 416 -11.88 -2.58 12.67
C ARG A 416 -13.05 -2.27 13.60
N GLU A 417 -13.02 -1.07 14.19
CA GLU A 417 -14.07 -0.58 15.07
C GLU A 417 -15.44 -0.45 14.38
N ASP A 418 -15.49 -0.24 13.07
CA ASP A 418 -16.72 0.07 12.33
C ASP A 418 -17.59 -1.18 12.12
N TRP A 419 -16.97 -2.35 11.93
CA TRP A 419 -17.69 -3.63 11.87
C TRP A 419 -17.83 -4.27 13.24
N GLU A 420 -16.83 -4.17 14.14
CA GLU A 420 -16.93 -4.69 15.50
C GLU A 420 -18.07 -4.01 16.30
N LYS A 421 -18.28 -2.69 16.16
CA LYS A 421 -19.39 -1.97 16.82
C LYS A 421 -20.78 -2.29 16.24
N LYS A 422 -20.85 -2.85 15.02
CA LYS A 422 -22.10 -3.20 14.32
C LYS A 422 -22.38 -4.70 14.29
N GLU A 423 -21.53 -5.50 14.97
CA GLU A 423 -21.55 -6.96 14.95
C GLU A 423 -21.49 -7.56 13.53
N LEU A 424 -20.90 -6.81 12.59
CA LEU A 424 -20.76 -7.21 11.18
C LEU A 424 -19.52 -8.08 10.96
N PRO A 425 -19.54 -9.00 9.98
CA PRO A 425 -18.38 -9.80 9.63
C PRO A 425 -17.23 -8.91 9.12
N ASN A 426 -15.99 -9.36 9.31
CA ASN A 426 -14.81 -8.60 8.89
C ASN A 426 -14.75 -8.54 7.34
N PRO A 427 -14.87 -7.35 6.72
CA PRO A 427 -15.02 -7.19 5.27
C PRO A 427 -13.79 -7.63 4.47
N TYR A 428 -12.63 -7.78 5.13
CA TYR A 428 -11.39 -8.21 4.50
C TYR A 428 -11.20 -9.74 4.50
N LYS A 429 -12.04 -10.51 5.21
CA LYS A 429 -11.99 -11.98 5.18
C LYS A 429 -12.40 -12.53 3.81
N LEU A 430 -11.83 -13.68 3.46
CA LEU A 430 -12.08 -14.32 2.17
C LEU A 430 -13.57 -14.67 1.97
N GLU A 431 -14.20 -15.25 3.00
CA GLU A 431 -15.64 -15.57 3.00
C GLU A 431 -16.52 -14.33 2.78
N SER A 432 -16.26 -13.25 3.53
CA SER A 432 -17.02 -12.01 3.39
C SER A 432 -16.82 -11.33 2.03
N GLN A 433 -15.64 -11.48 1.41
CA GLN A 433 -15.41 -11.03 0.03
C GLN A 433 -16.19 -11.87 -1.01
N ILE A 434 -16.45 -13.17 -0.75
CA ILE A 434 -17.27 -14.03 -1.62
C ILE A 434 -18.72 -13.59 -1.56
N ASP A 435 -19.27 -13.44 -0.36
CA ASP A 435 -20.66 -13.06 -0.17
C ASP A 435 -20.92 -11.64 -0.72
N LEU A 436 -19.93 -10.75 -0.58
CA LEU A 436 -19.92 -9.41 -1.18
C LEU A 436 -19.87 -9.44 -2.71
N LEU A 437 -19.07 -10.32 -3.32
CA LEU A 437 -19.01 -10.51 -4.78
C LEU A 437 -20.36 -10.99 -5.33
N LEU A 438 -20.99 -11.96 -4.68
CA LEU A 438 -22.30 -12.48 -5.08
C LEU A 438 -23.39 -11.42 -4.91
N SER A 439 -23.37 -10.68 -3.79
CA SER A 439 -24.24 -9.52 -3.57
C SER A 439 -24.03 -8.46 -4.66
N PHE A 440 -22.80 -8.09 -4.99
CA PHE A 440 -22.50 -7.16 -6.08
C PHE A 440 -23.09 -7.61 -7.42
N CYS A 441 -22.94 -8.89 -7.79
CA CYS A 441 -23.53 -9.43 -9.02
C CYS A 441 -25.05 -9.31 -9.05
N SER A 442 -25.72 -9.58 -7.92
CA SER A 442 -27.18 -9.48 -7.81
C SER A 442 -27.67 -8.03 -7.84
N GLU A 443 -26.99 -7.12 -7.14
CA GLU A 443 -27.37 -5.70 -7.01
C GLU A 443 -27.18 -4.92 -8.32
N ILE A 444 -26.23 -5.32 -9.17
CA ILE A 444 -26.09 -4.77 -10.54
C ILE A 444 -27.03 -5.44 -11.57
N GLY A 445 -27.89 -6.38 -11.14
CA GLY A 445 -28.93 -7.00 -11.97
C GLY A 445 -28.51 -8.22 -12.80
N PHE A 446 -27.36 -8.85 -12.53
CA PHE A 446 -26.97 -10.07 -13.25
C PHE A 446 -27.61 -11.31 -12.62
N SER A 447 -28.35 -12.10 -13.42
CA SER A 447 -28.85 -13.43 -13.01
C SER A 447 -27.82 -14.54 -13.26
N SER A 448 -26.89 -14.28 -14.17
CA SER A 448 -25.91 -15.22 -14.68
C SER A 448 -24.61 -14.48 -14.90
N VAL A 449 -23.48 -15.06 -14.49
CA VAL A 449 -22.16 -14.40 -14.62
C VAL A 449 -21.07 -15.35 -15.11
N VAL A 450 -20.13 -14.79 -15.88
CA VAL A 450 -18.79 -15.35 -16.04
C VAL A 450 -17.82 -14.52 -15.19
N LEU A 451 -17.09 -15.18 -14.30
CA LEU A 451 -16.15 -14.52 -13.39
C LEU A 451 -14.73 -14.57 -13.98
N ILE A 452 -14.04 -13.43 -14.05
CA ILE A 452 -12.66 -13.34 -14.54
C ILE A 452 -11.79 -12.80 -13.39
N GLY A 453 -11.04 -13.69 -12.76
CA GLY A 453 -10.22 -13.36 -11.59
C GLY A 453 -8.73 -13.37 -11.88
N HIS A 454 -8.03 -12.32 -11.44
CA HIS A 454 -6.56 -12.23 -11.48
C HIS A 454 -5.96 -12.49 -10.10
N ASP A 455 -4.88 -13.29 -10.04
CA ASP A 455 -4.17 -13.68 -8.81
C ASP A 455 -5.13 -14.15 -7.69
N ASP A 456 -5.15 -13.52 -6.52
CA ASP A 456 -6.08 -13.85 -5.42
C ASP A 456 -7.56 -13.59 -5.76
N GLY A 457 -7.84 -12.68 -6.72
CA GLY A 457 -9.18 -12.52 -7.31
C GLY A 457 -9.66 -13.75 -8.08
N GLY A 458 -8.75 -14.60 -8.56
CA GLY A 458 -9.07 -15.90 -9.15
C GLY A 458 -9.44 -16.97 -8.13
N LEU A 459 -8.79 -16.96 -6.96
CA LEU A 459 -9.22 -17.79 -5.82
C LEU A 459 -10.63 -17.38 -5.36
N LEU A 460 -10.90 -16.08 -5.30
CA LEU A 460 -12.24 -15.55 -4.98
C LEU A 460 -13.31 -16.06 -5.96
N ALA A 461 -13.01 -16.05 -7.27
CA ALA A 461 -13.90 -16.55 -8.30
C ALA A 461 -14.20 -18.07 -8.16
N LEU A 462 -13.19 -18.89 -7.86
CA LEU A 462 -13.36 -20.33 -7.63
C LEU A 462 -14.18 -20.64 -6.39
N MET A 463 -13.96 -19.91 -5.29
CA MET A 463 -14.73 -20.13 -4.06
C MET A 463 -16.18 -19.63 -4.18
N ALA A 464 -16.43 -18.56 -4.95
CA ALA A 464 -17.78 -18.14 -5.33
C ALA A 464 -18.49 -19.20 -6.19
N ALA A 465 -17.80 -19.78 -7.16
CA ALA A 465 -18.31 -20.90 -7.96
C ALA A 465 -18.71 -22.10 -7.09
N GLN A 466 -17.81 -22.54 -6.20
CA GLN A 466 -18.08 -23.60 -5.23
C GLN A 466 -19.27 -23.25 -4.30
N ARG A 467 -19.38 -22.01 -3.83
CA ARG A 467 -20.47 -21.53 -2.96
C ARG A 467 -21.83 -21.66 -3.64
N VAL A 468 -21.93 -21.22 -4.90
CA VAL A 468 -23.17 -21.28 -5.69
C VAL A 468 -23.56 -22.74 -5.98
N GLN A 469 -22.63 -23.61 -6.36
CA GLN A 469 -22.91 -25.04 -6.57
C GLN A 469 -23.37 -25.77 -5.30
N LYS A 470 -22.75 -25.49 -4.15
CA LYS A 470 -23.13 -26.11 -2.86
C LYS A 470 -24.42 -25.56 -2.26
N SER A 471 -24.91 -24.41 -2.73
CA SER A 471 -26.01 -23.69 -2.09
C SER A 471 -26.81 -22.91 -3.12
N SER A 472 -27.57 -23.62 -3.96
CA SER A 472 -28.40 -23.08 -5.05
C SER A 472 -29.43 -22.03 -4.64
N ASN A 473 -29.69 -21.87 -3.33
CA ASN A 473 -30.62 -20.89 -2.76
C ASN A 473 -29.93 -19.68 -2.11
N TYR A 474 -28.59 -19.58 -2.15
CA TYR A 474 -27.85 -18.52 -1.44
C TYR A 474 -27.98 -17.15 -2.12
N CYS A 475 -28.09 -17.12 -3.46
CA CYS A 475 -28.24 -15.92 -4.26
C CYS A 475 -28.83 -16.29 -5.64
N ASN A 476 -29.62 -15.40 -6.26
CA ASN A 476 -30.24 -15.63 -7.58
C ASN A 476 -29.23 -15.48 -8.76
N VAL A 477 -27.95 -15.75 -8.51
CA VAL A 477 -26.84 -15.58 -9.46
C VAL A 477 -26.25 -16.94 -9.81
N THR A 478 -26.36 -17.34 -11.07
CA THR A 478 -25.72 -18.57 -11.59
C THR A 478 -24.33 -18.27 -12.16
N ILE A 479 -23.34 -19.11 -11.88
CA ILE A 479 -21.99 -18.95 -12.44
C ILE A 479 -21.85 -19.88 -13.65
N LYS A 480 -21.72 -19.29 -14.84
CA LYS A 480 -21.67 -20.02 -16.14
C LYS A 480 -20.25 -20.44 -16.54
N GLY A 481 -19.23 -19.86 -15.92
CA GLY A 481 -17.83 -20.17 -16.20
C GLY A 481 -16.87 -19.29 -15.40
N VAL A 482 -15.62 -19.74 -15.27
CA VAL A 482 -14.56 -19.02 -14.55
C VAL A 482 -13.31 -18.88 -15.42
N VAL A 483 -12.72 -17.69 -15.45
CA VAL A 483 -11.44 -17.41 -16.09
C VAL A 483 -10.41 -17.05 -15.03
N LEU A 484 -9.29 -17.77 -15.01
CA LEU A 484 -8.21 -17.64 -14.02
C LEU A 484 -6.97 -17.03 -14.68
N LEU A 485 -6.61 -15.80 -14.33
CA LEU A 485 -5.42 -15.11 -14.84
C LEU A 485 -4.28 -15.17 -13.82
N ASN A 486 -3.21 -15.90 -14.14
CA ASN A 486 -1.99 -16.02 -13.34
C ASN A 486 -2.27 -16.42 -11.87
N VAL A 487 -3.18 -17.37 -11.67
CA VAL A 487 -3.67 -17.78 -10.34
C VAL A 487 -2.84 -18.92 -9.77
N SER A 488 -2.60 -18.89 -8.44
CA SER A 488 -2.02 -19.99 -7.67
C SER A 488 -2.72 -20.15 -6.32
N LEU A 489 -3.20 -21.37 -6.04
CA LEU A 489 -3.95 -21.69 -4.81
C LEU A 489 -3.08 -21.84 -3.56
N SER A 490 -1.75 -21.83 -3.72
CA SER A 490 -0.78 -22.05 -2.63
C SER A 490 0.26 -20.93 -2.54
N ARG A 491 0.06 -19.81 -3.24
CA ARG A 491 0.95 -18.64 -3.19
C ARG A 491 0.69 -17.82 -1.95
N GLU A 492 1.75 -17.55 -1.19
CA GLU A 492 1.74 -16.58 -0.10
C GLU A 492 1.99 -15.16 -0.66
N VAL A 493 0.97 -14.30 -0.61
CA VAL A 493 1.06 -12.89 -1.08
C VAL A 493 1.91 -12.04 -0.15
N VAL A 494 1.84 -12.29 1.17
CA VAL A 494 2.61 -11.60 2.21
C VAL A 494 3.51 -12.61 2.93
N PRO A 495 4.85 -12.56 2.79
CA PRO A 495 5.75 -13.57 3.34
C PRO A 495 5.53 -13.86 4.83
N SER A 496 5.62 -15.12 5.23
CA SER A 496 5.25 -15.62 6.56
C SER A 496 5.89 -14.83 7.71
N PHE A 497 7.15 -14.42 7.59
CA PHE A 497 7.82 -13.59 8.61
C PHE A 497 7.19 -12.18 8.73
N ALA A 498 6.73 -11.60 7.62
CA ALA A 498 6.04 -10.32 7.61
C ALA A 498 4.63 -10.44 8.20
N ARG A 499 3.91 -11.54 7.94
CA ARG A 499 2.64 -11.85 8.64
C ARG A 499 2.83 -11.91 10.15
N ILE A 500 3.86 -12.62 10.64
CA ILE A 500 4.17 -12.66 12.09
C ILE A 500 4.36 -11.24 12.65
N LEU A 501 5.12 -10.37 11.96
CA LEU A 501 5.32 -8.98 12.38
C LEU A 501 4.00 -8.17 12.38
N LEU A 502 3.09 -8.40 11.42
CA LEU A 502 1.77 -7.75 11.35
C LEU A 502 0.85 -8.12 12.54
N HIS A 503 1.02 -9.29 13.15
CA HIS A 503 0.30 -9.64 14.38
C HIS A 503 0.86 -8.97 15.65
N THR A 504 2.07 -8.40 15.61
CA THR A 504 2.68 -7.72 16.77
C THR A 504 2.29 -6.25 16.90
N SER A 505 2.56 -5.66 18.07
CA SER A 505 2.42 -4.21 18.30
C SER A 505 3.30 -3.35 17.38
N LEU A 506 4.42 -3.87 16.86
CA LEU A 506 5.29 -3.18 15.91
C LEU A 506 4.58 -2.94 14.56
N GLY A 507 3.62 -3.79 14.21
CA GLY A 507 2.83 -3.67 12.98
C GLY A 507 1.94 -2.42 12.94
N LYS A 508 1.49 -1.92 14.10
CA LYS A 508 0.29 -1.07 14.14
C LYS A 508 0.43 0.40 13.71
N LYS A 509 1.59 1.08 13.82
CA LYS A 509 1.63 2.56 13.62
C LYS A 509 2.80 3.23 12.88
N HIS A 510 4.04 2.74 12.90
CA HIS A 510 5.18 3.54 12.36
C HIS A 510 6.22 2.85 11.49
N LEU A 511 6.47 1.54 11.63
CA LEU A 511 7.55 0.87 10.87
C LEU A 511 7.04 0.16 9.62
N VAL A 512 5.88 -0.52 9.71
CA VAL A 512 5.39 -1.39 8.63
C VAL A 512 4.72 -0.62 7.50
N ARG A 513 3.98 0.47 7.78
CA ARG A 513 3.33 1.32 6.75
C ARG A 513 4.30 1.84 5.67
N PRO A 514 5.46 2.45 5.99
CA PRO A 514 6.42 2.88 4.96
C PRO A 514 7.07 1.70 4.22
N LEU A 515 7.31 0.58 4.89
CA LEU A 515 7.90 -0.61 4.27
C LEU A 515 6.93 -1.27 3.28
N LEU A 516 5.66 -1.46 3.64
CA LEU A 516 4.65 -2.00 2.72
C LEU A 516 4.43 -1.10 1.50
N ARG A 517 4.29 0.23 1.71
CA ARG A 517 4.22 1.18 0.58
C ARG A 517 5.45 1.06 -0.33
N MET A 518 6.66 0.93 0.23
CA MET A 518 7.89 0.79 -0.55
C MET A 518 7.96 -0.53 -1.31
N GLU A 519 7.70 -1.67 -0.67
CA GLU A 519 7.75 -3.00 -1.29
C GLU A 519 6.73 -3.13 -2.42
N ILE A 520 5.49 -2.70 -2.21
CA ILE A 520 4.45 -2.72 -3.25
C ILE A 520 4.86 -1.82 -4.42
N THR A 521 5.23 -0.55 -4.16
CA THR A 521 5.57 0.42 -5.21
C THR A 521 6.82 0.06 -6.01
N GLN A 522 7.86 -0.47 -5.37
CA GLN A 522 9.19 -0.61 -5.97
C GLN A 522 9.58 -2.05 -6.31
N VAL A 523 9.04 -3.05 -5.61
CA VAL A 523 9.49 -4.45 -5.73
C VAL A 523 8.41 -5.30 -6.40
N VAL A 524 7.20 -5.34 -5.84
CA VAL A 524 6.09 -6.14 -6.39
C VAL A 524 5.72 -5.62 -7.78
N ASN A 525 5.48 -4.32 -7.92
CA ASN A 525 5.14 -3.70 -9.21
C ASN A 525 6.28 -3.76 -10.25
N ARG A 526 7.53 -4.02 -9.87
CA ARG A 526 8.61 -4.24 -10.87
C ARG A 526 8.78 -5.70 -11.26
N ARG A 527 8.37 -6.64 -10.41
CA ARG A 527 8.43 -8.09 -10.66
C ARG A 527 7.20 -8.62 -11.40
N ALA A 528 6.07 -7.92 -11.28
CA ALA A 528 4.82 -8.30 -11.93
C ALA A 528 4.84 -8.10 -13.46
N TRP A 529 5.73 -7.25 -14.00
CA TRP A 529 5.90 -7.07 -15.44
C TRP A 529 7.05 -7.92 -15.95
N TYR A 530 6.87 -8.56 -17.11
CA TYR A 530 7.97 -9.11 -17.90
C TYR A 530 8.70 -7.99 -18.65
N ASP A 531 7.94 -7.15 -19.36
CA ASP A 531 8.47 -6.00 -20.09
C ASP A 531 8.44 -4.73 -19.22
N ALA A 532 9.56 -4.49 -18.54
CA ALA A 532 9.76 -3.32 -17.70
C ALA A 532 9.65 -1.97 -18.45
N THR A 533 9.66 -1.95 -19.79
CA THR A 533 9.46 -0.71 -20.57
C THR A 533 7.98 -0.28 -20.59
N LYS A 534 7.04 -1.22 -20.45
CA LYS A 534 5.60 -0.95 -20.35
C LYS A 534 5.19 -0.35 -19.01
N LEU A 535 6.01 -0.49 -17.97
CA LEU A 535 5.81 0.17 -16.68
C LEU A 535 6.23 1.64 -16.75
N THR A 536 5.46 2.44 -17.50
CA THR A 536 5.69 3.88 -17.65
C THR A 536 5.49 4.62 -16.32
N THR A 537 5.94 5.88 -16.26
CA THR A 537 5.70 6.74 -15.09
C THR A 537 4.22 6.95 -14.80
N GLU A 538 3.36 6.95 -15.82
CA GLU A 538 1.92 7.10 -15.70
C GLU A 538 1.27 5.85 -15.12
N VAL A 539 1.58 4.66 -15.67
CA VAL A 539 1.13 3.37 -15.13
C VAL A 539 1.60 3.21 -13.68
N LEU A 540 2.87 3.51 -13.40
CA LEU A 540 3.41 3.45 -12.05
C LEU A 540 2.76 4.48 -11.10
N ASN A 541 2.21 5.58 -11.60
CA ASN A 541 1.45 6.54 -10.79
C ASN A 541 0.01 6.08 -10.54
N LEU A 542 -0.65 5.42 -11.49
CA LEU A 542 -1.94 4.75 -11.27
C LEU A 542 -1.82 3.71 -10.14
N TYR A 543 -0.80 2.85 -10.18
CA TYR A 543 -0.55 1.87 -9.10
C TYR A 543 -0.08 2.49 -7.76
N LYS A 544 0.31 3.77 -7.73
CA LYS A 544 0.58 4.51 -6.47
C LYS A 544 -0.64 5.20 -5.90
N ALA A 545 -1.57 5.65 -6.75
CA ALA A 545 -2.72 6.43 -6.32
C ALA A 545 -3.54 5.77 -5.18
N PRO A 546 -3.83 4.44 -5.20
CA PRO A 546 -4.52 3.77 -4.10
C PRO A 546 -3.77 3.85 -2.77
N LEU A 547 -2.43 3.86 -2.81
CA LEU A 547 -1.57 3.90 -1.64
C LEU A 547 -1.68 5.23 -0.88
N SER A 548 -2.10 6.29 -1.56
CA SER A 548 -2.25 7.66 -1.04
C SER A 548 -3.64 7.94 -0.46
N VAL A 549 -4.62 7.03 -0.64
CA VAL A 549 -5.99 7.24 -0.13
C VAL A 549 -6.08 6.93 1.37
N GLU A 550 -6.91 7.68 2.11
CA GLU A 550 -7.06 7.52 3.56
C GLU A 550 -7.57 6.11 3.93
N GLY A 551 -6.99 5.53 4.99
CA GLY A 551 -7.36 4.20 5.49
C GLY A 551 -6.73 3.03 4.72
N TRP A 552 -5.97 3.28 3.66
CA TRP A 552 -5.33 2.22 2.85
C TRP A 552 -4.35 1.38 3.68
N ASP A 553 -3.55 1.99 4.56
CA ASP A 553 -2.57 1.25 5.35
C ASP A 553 -3.18 0.44 6.49
N GLU A 554 -4.27 0.90 7.10
CA GLU A 554 -5.06 0.10 8.03
C GLU A 554 -5.74 -1.08 7.33
N ALA A 555 -6.30 -0.87 6.13
CA ALA A 555 -6.92 -1.93 5.34
C ALA A 555 -5.89 -3.00 4.91
N VAL A 556 -4.76 -2.59 4.33
CA VAL A 556 -3.69 -3.52 3.91
C VAL A 556 -3.01 -4.19 5.10
N HIS A 557 -2.99 -3.56 6.29
CA HIS A 557 -2.54 -4.21 7.52
C HIS A 557 -3.48 -5.35 7.96
N GLU A 558 -4.80 -5.17 7.86
CA GLU A 558 -5.77 -6.24 8.15
C GLU A 558 -5.76 -7.34 7.07
N ILE A 559 -5.77 -6.98 5.78
CA ILE A 559 -5.61 -7.93 4.66
C ILE A 559 -4.31 -8.75 4.83
N GLY A 560 -3.20 -8.09 5.20
CA GLY A 560 -1.91 -8.75 5.40
C GLY A 560 -1.89 -9.76 6.56
N LYS A 561 -2.70 -9.57 7.61
CA LYS A 561 -2.90 -10.59 8.66
C LYS A 561 -3.69 -11.79 8.14
N LEU A 562 -4.73 -11.53 7.34
CA LEU A 562 -5.62 -12.54 6.78
C LEU A 562 -5.00 -13.27 5.57
N SER A 563 -3.83 -12.87 5.10
CA SER A 563 -3.09 -13.49 3.98
C SER A 563 -2.79 -14.98 4.11
N SER A 564 -2.97 -15.60 5.28
CA SER A 564 -2.95 -17.05 5.43
C SER A 564 -4.22 -17.74 4.92
N GLU A 565 -5.37 -17.05 4.93
CA GLU A 565 -6.65 -17.59 4.44
C GLU A 565 -6.64 -17.79 2.91
N THR A 566 -5.83 -17.02 2.17
CA THR A 566 -5.64 -17.20 0.72
C THR A 566 -4.68 -18.33 0.35
N ILE A 567 -4.06 -19.00 1.33
CA ILE A 567 -3.15 -20.12 1.10
C ILE A 567 -3.90 -21.41 1.40
N LEU A 568 -4.36 -22.10 0.36
CA LEU A 568 -5.02 -23.39 0.54
C LEU A 568 -3.97 -24.49 0.76
N SER A 569 -4.23 -25.36 1.74
CA SER A 569 -3.53 -26.63 1.86
C SER A 569 -3.77 -27.47 0.59
N ALA A 570 -2.85 -28.37 0.24
CA ALA A 570 -2.98 -29.19 -0.96
C ALA A 570 -4.33 -29.93 -1.04
N LYS A 571 -4.81 -30.43 0.11
CA LYS A 571 -6.13 -31.09 0.25
C LYS A 571 -7.29 -30.12 0.04
N ASN A 572 -7.23 -28.90 0.58
CA ASN A 572 -8.28 -27.90 0.41
C ASN A 572 -8.33 -27.37 -1.03
N ALA A 573 -7.17 -27.18 -1.66
CA ALA A 573 -7.06 -26.79 -3.06
C ALA A 573 -7.65 -27.87 -3.98
N GLU A 574 -7.32 -29.14 -3.76
CA GLU A 574 -7.88 -30.26 -4.49
C GLU A 574 -9.40 -30.39 -4.29
N SER A 575 -9.88 -30.29 -3.05
CA SER A 575 -11.33 -30.26 -2.76
C SER A 575 -12.05 -29.04 -3.33
N LEU A 576 -11.35 -27.92 -3.57
CA LEU A 576 -11.93 -26.76 -4.26
C LEU A 576 -12.07 -27.02 -5.75
N LEU A 577 -11.03 -27.55 -6.40
CA LEU A 577 -11.02 -27.85 -7.83
C LEU A 577 -12.04 -28.93 -8.20
N LEU A 578 -12.14 -30.01 -7.42
CA LEU A 578 -13.17 -31.04 -7.59
C LEU A 578 -14.59 -30.46 -7.44
N ALA A 579 -14.81 -29.59 -6.45
CA ALA A 579 -16.14 -29.03 -6.23
C ALA A 579 -16.63 -28.08 -7.34
N VAL A 580 -15.77 -27.69 -8.29
CA VAL A 580 -16.11 -26.86 -9.46
C VAL A 580 -15.89 -27.60 -10.78
N GLU A 581 -15.80 -28.93 -10.77
CA GLU A 581 -15.48 -29.75 -11.94
C GLU A 581 -16.48 -29.60 -13.10
N ASP A 582 -17.77 -29.42 -12.80
CA ASP A 582 -18.84 -29.16 -13.78
C ASP A 582 -18.79 -27.77 -14.44
N ILE A 583 -18.04 -26.82 -13.86
CA ILE A 583 -18.00 -25.44 -14.37
C ILE A 583 -16.87 -25.32 -15.41
N PRO A 584 -17.14 -24.78 -16.61
CA PRO A 584 -16.10 -24.50 -17.58
C PRO A 584 -15.05 -23.51 -17.02
N VAL A 585 -13.77 -23.90 -17.04
CA VAL A 585 -12.65 -23.07 -16.58
C VAL A 585 -11.66 -22.75 -17.70
N LEU A 586 -11.31 -21.48 -17.85
CA LEU A 586 -10.19 -21.05 -18.69
C LEU A 586 -9.03 -20.57 -17.82
N VAL A 587 -7.92 -21.31 -17.83
CA VAL A 587 -6.68 -20.92 -17.14
C VAL A 587 -5.79 -20.18 -18.14
N ILE A 588 -5.38 -18.97 -17.82
CA ILE A 588 -4.46 -18.16 -18.61
C ILE A 588 -3.26 -17.79 -17.74
N ALA A 589 -2.05 -17.97 -18.27
CA ALA A 589 -0.81 -17.62 -17.58
C ALA A 589 0.17 -16.91 -18.50
N GLY A 590 0.88 -15.91 -17.96
CA GLY A 590 2.09 -15.40 -18.60
C GLY A 590 3.20 -16.45 -18.53
N ALA A 591 3.86 -16.74 -19.64
CA ALA A 591 4.90 -17.78 -19.68
C ALA A 591 6.16 -17.36 -18.90
N GLU A 592 6.40 -16.05 -18.78
CA GLU A 592 7.56 -15.44 -18.12
C GLU A 592 7.18 -14.74 -16.79
N ASP A 593 6.05 -15.10 -16.18
CA ASP A 593 5.61 -14.62 -14.86
C ASP A 593 6.59 -15.03 -13.75
N SER A 594 7.19 -14.02 -13.09
CA SER A 594 8.16 -14.20 -12.00
C SER A 594 7.53 -14.44 -10.61
N LEU A 595 6.21 -14.24 -10.49
CA LEU A 595 5.43 -14.33 -9.25
C LEU A 595 4.61 -15.62 -9.19
N VAL A 596 4.02 -16.05 -10.31
CA VAL A 596 3.30 -17.34 -10.44
C VAL A 596 3.86 -18.11 -11.63
N SER A 597 4.64 -19.15 -11.36
CA SER A 597 5.25 -19.95 -12.43
C SER A 597 4.20 -20.66 -13.29
N LEU A 598 4.40 -20.67 -14.62
CA LEU A 598 3.56 -21.39 -15.59
C LEU A 598 3.31 -22.86 -15.19
N LYS A 599 4.31 -23.53 -14.60
CA LYS A 599 4.20 -24.92 -14.09
C LYS A 599 3.12 -25.07 -13.00
N SER A 600 2.94 -24.06 -12.15
CA SER A 600 1.88 -24.05 -11.13
C SER A 600 0.49 -23.95 -11.77
N CYS A 601 0.34 -23.12 -12.80
CA CYS A 601 -0.93 -23.00 -13.53
C CYS A 601 -1.22 -24.26 -14.36
N GLN A 602 -0.20 -24.89 -14.95
CA GLN A 602 -0.30 -26.19 -15.61
C GLN A 602 -0.79 -27.29 -14.66
N ALA A 603 -0.18 -27.41 -13.47
CA ALA A 603 -0.55 -28.41 -12.47
C ALA A 603 -1.93 -28.17 -11.84
N MET A 604 -2.42 -26.93 -11.83
CA MET A 604 -3.79 -26.59 -11.44
C MET A 604 -4.79 -26.95 -12.54
N ALA A 605 -4.49 -26.59 -13.79
CA ALA A 605 -5.35 -26.92 -14.94
C ALA A 605 -5.48 -28.44 -15.14
N SER A 606 -4.41 -29.21 -14.97
CA SER A 606 -4.45 -30.68 -15.09
C SER A 606 -5.31 -31.40 -14.02
N LYS A 607 -5.85 -30.67 -13.04
CA LYS A 607 -6.78 -31.19 -12.01
C LYS A 607 -8.24 -30.78 -12.25
N LEU A 608 -8.53 -30.05 -13.32
CA LEU A 608 -9.88 -29.60 -13.69
C LEU A 608 -10.27 -30.25 -15.01
N GLU A 609 -11.28 -31.11 -14.99
CA GLU A 609 -11.74 -31.85 -16.17
C GLU A 609 -12.21 -30.91 -17.29
N ASN A 610 -13.09 -29.96 -16.96
CA ASN A 610 -13.63 -28.97 -17.90
C ASN A 610 -12.73 -27.72 -18.06
N SER A 611 -11.40 -27.90 -18.08
CA SER A 611 -10.45 -26.79 -18.22
C SER A 611 -9.71 -26.70 -19.55
N ARG A 612 -9.37 -25.46 -19.92
CA ARG A 612 -8.40 -25.16 -20.98
C ARG A 612 -7.30 -24.28 -20.43
N LEU A 613 -6.05 -24.61 -20.75
CA LEU A 613 -4.89 -23.74 -20.48
C LEU A 613 -4.50 -22.93 -21.73
N VAL A 614 -4.17 -21.65 -21.53
CA VAL A 614 -3.52 -20.79 -22.53
C VAL A 614 -2.30 -20.13 -21.89
N ALA A 615 -1.12 -20.35 -22.46
CA ALA A 615 0.10 -19.64 -22.09
C ALA A 615 0.35 -18.48 -23.05
N ILE A 616 0.54 -17.26 -22.52
CA ILE A 616 0.88 -16.07 -23.31
C ILE A 616 2.39 -15.85 -23.17
N SER A 617 3.13 -15.95 -24.27
CA SER A 617 4.58 -15.67 -24.28
C SER A 617 4.87 -14.17 -24.42
N GLY A 618 5.98 -13.73 -23.86
CA GLY A 618 6.34 -12.32 -23.71
C GLY A 618 5.49 -11.60 -22.66
N CYS A 619 5.01 -12.30 -21.63
CA CYS A 619 4.04 -11.81 -20.66
C CYS A 619 4.37 -12.25 -19.24
N GLY A 620 4.33 -11.30 -18.31
CA GLY A 620 4.52 -11.53 -16.88
C GLY A 620 3.20 -11.81 -16.16
N HIS A 621 3.10 -11.26 -14.95
CA HIS A 621 1.99 -11.49 -14.02
C HIS A 621 0.71 -10.74 -14.39
N LEU A 622 0.77 -9.74 -15.28
CA LEU A 622 -0.35 -8.86 -15.61
C LEU A 622 -0.71 -8.88 -17.10
N PRO A 623 -1.29 -9.97 -17.65
CA PRO A 623 -1.66 -10.02 -19.07
C PRO A 623 -2.65 -8.95 -19.52
N HIS A 624 -3.49 -8.46 -18.60
CA HIS A 624 -4.45 -7.38 -18.88
C HIS A 624 -3.79 -6.00 -19.04
N GLU A 625 -2.57 -5.82 -18.51
CA GLU A 625 -1.72 -4.63 -18.72
C GLU A 625 -0.73 -4.84 -19.88
N GLU A 626 0.01 -5.95 -19.86
CA GLU A 626 1.15 -6.17 -20.76
C GLU A 626 0.75 -6.68 -22.15
N CYS A 627 -0.26 -7.54 -22.21
CA CYS A 627 -0.63 -8.30 -23.41
C CYS A 627 -2.15 -8.31 -23.67
N PRO A 628 -2.86 -7.16 -23.59
CA PRO A 628 -4.32 -7.10 -23.59
C PRO A 628 -4.95 -7.74 -24.85
N LYS A 629 -4.33 -7.57 -26.03
CA LYS A 629 -4.80 -8.18 -27.29
C LYS A 629 -4.74 -9.72 -27.26
N ALA A 630 -3.67 -10.29 -26.73
CA ALA A 630 -3.52 -11.74 -26.61
C ALA A 630 -4.45 -12.32 -25.54
N LEU A 631 -4.68 -11.56 -24.46
CA LEU A 631 -5.65 -11.90 -23.43
C LEU A 631 -7.09 -11.93 -23.98
N LEU A 632 -7.51 -10.89 -24.70
CA LEU A 632 -8.83 -10.83 -25.36
C LEU A 632 -9.03 -11.98 -26.35
N ALA A 633 -8.04 -12.25 -27.21
CA ALA A 633 -8.08 -13.37 -28.16
C ALA A 633 -8.22 -14.76 -27.48
N ALA A 634 -7.80 -14.91 -26.23
CA ALA A 634 -8.01 -16.12 -25.45
C ALA A 634 -9.39 -16.16 -24.75
N ILE A 635 -9.84 -15.03 -24.19
CA ILE A 635 -11.07 -14.92 -23.41
C ILE A 635 -12.33 -14.88 -24.30
N SER A 636 -12.38 -14.02 -25.31
CA SER A 636 -13.60 -13.77 -26.09
C SER A 636 -14.18 -15.05 -26.71
N PRO A 637 -13.40 -15.95 -27.36
CA PRO A 637 -13.94 -17.20 -27.90
C PRO A 637 -14.43 -18.19 -26.84
N PHE A 638 -13.92 -18.11 -25.61
CA PHE A 638 -14.39 -18.95 -24.50
C PHE A 638 -15.76 -18.46 -24.02
N ILE A 639 -15.91 -17.16 -23.77
CA ILE A 639 -17.17 -16.59 -23.30
C ILE A 639 -18.27 -16.74 -24.35
N SER A 640 -17.99 -16.46 -25.64
CA SER A 640 -18.98 -16.64 -26.70
C SER A 640 -19.52 -18.07 -26.79
N ARG A 641 -18.69 -19.10 -26.54
CA ARG A 641 -19.18 -20.50 -26.48
C ARG A 641 -20.12 -20.75 -25.31
N LEU A 642 -19.85 -20.17 -24.13
CA LEU A 642 -20.74 -20.27 -22.96
C LEU A 642 -22.09 -19.59 -23.23
N MET A 643 -22.06 -18.45 -23.92
CA MET A 643 -23.28 -17.76 -24.36
C MET A 643 -24.09 -18.63 -25.33
N SER A 644 -23.47 -19.17 -26.39
CA SER A 644 -24.17 -20.03 -27.36
C SER A 644 -24.74 -21.32 -26.75
N ALA A 645 -24.00 -21.98 -25.86
CA ALA A 645 -24.46 -23.22 -25.22
C ALA A 645 -25.69 -23.01 -24.31
N SER A 646 -25.90 -21.79 -23.80
CA SER A 646 -27.07 -21.48 -22.97
C SER A 646 -28.37 -21.34 -23.77
N GLY A 647 -28.30 -21.01 -25.07
CA GLY A 647 -29.49 -20.87 -25.94
C GLY A 647 -30.06 -22.18 -26.47
N SER A 648 -29.31 -23.29 -26.38
CA SER A 648 -29.72 -24.61 -26.87
C SER A 648 -30.43 -25.50 -25.83
N GLN A 649 -30.67 -24.99 -24.61
CA GLN A 649 -31.43 -25.71 -23.56
C GLN A 649 -32.88 -25.20 -23.42
N SER A 650 -33.34 -24.34 -24.34
CA SER A 650 -34.67 -23.71 -24.30
C SER A 650 -35.45 -23.90 -25.62
N GLN A 651 -35.30 -25.06 -26.26
CA GLN A 651 -36.10 -25.54 -27.39
C GLN A 651 -36.56 -26.97 -27.14
#